data_AF-A0A933UB52-F1
#
_entry.id   AF-A0A933UB52-F1
#
_cell.length_a   1.000
_cell.length_b   1.000
_cell.length_c   1.000
_cell.angle_alpha   90.00
_cell.angle_beta   90.00
_cell.angle_gamma   90.00
#
_symmetry.space_group_name_H-M   'P 1'
#
loop_
_entity.id
_entity.type
_entity.pdbx_description
1 polymer ?
#
loop_
_entity_poly.entity_id
_entity_poly.type
_entity_poly.pdbx_seq_one_letter_code
_entity_poly.pdbx_strand_id
1 'polypeptide(L)'
;MALGFPLAGLALDPPHSGSQQCASCHIAHNAPGGTLTTVAGNANLCISCHSPGGRASGFPFASSDQALPAPGLPPGVAASGTSHRWDSGPAGHAVFLGGATTPSTGTVEPHGAFTGHYAKTYTITIATAGNVGTATFDWTATSPSGGTGSNLLTGASVPLDEGVSVAFVDGTNLSFQVNDAWHLHVRTDLQLTTNATLLAQMTNGQMTCSTCHEPHSQAKTPFDPTAPGYPGPELGYGRHFQRLDNDTDQMCLECHAPRNVASALAGSHPVGLLVPTNAHFKRPVSLPLDKTEDKMRCSTCHRVHFSPADDGTLLRMTNQVALCSDCHTLADTTTPALHFSRTIGVLWPGGQYGSTFPAITNTARRGACGNCHQAHGWPDAASPTNDFPTLLVNREENLCYTCHDGSPATFDLKTNFTKTYRHPVELTGRHVAGEAGDPFSYGATNRHAECSDCHNVHALGADGSVPVAPLASARLKGVNRVSVTNLGAGNNLSFTFRPASDPTPVKEHELCFLCHSSWTTQPAGQSDLAAKFNTLNTSFHPVEAAGKNTNINPNAFVNGWSATNTMYCTDCHGSDDPTIRGPHGSQFPALLKKSYPTNLVSRPMSSSELCFDCHRYDTYANNAADPVVKAYSRFGGSDGHGFHVGSRRYPCYTCHDSHGAPSQTHNIVTGRTPGIVFWTEFPTSGNCSTSTTGCHENGAFQSYLISYPR
;
A
#
# COMPACT_ATOMS: atom_id res chain seq x y z
N MET A 1 -70.89 -22.61 -8.98
CA MET A 1 -69.70 -22.47 -8.12
C MET A 1 -68.69 -21.64 -8.90
N ALA A 2 -68.46 -20.40 -8.48
CA ALA A 2 -67.52 -19.49 -9.10
C ALA A 2 -66.10 -19.87 -8.65
N LEU A 3 -65.26 -20.29 -9.59
CA LEU A 3 -63.82 -20.45 -9.39
C LEU A 3 -63.20 -19.06 -9.50
N GLY A 4 -62.80 -18.50 -8.34
CA GLY A 4 -62.08 -17.23 -8.28
C GLY A 4 -60.69 -17.38 -8.88
N PHE A 5 -60.44 -16.69 -9.98
CA PHE A 5 -59.08 -16.39 -10.42
C PHE A 5 -58.46 -15.41 -9.41
N PRO A 6 -57.23 -15.65 -8.91
CA PRO A 6 -56.54 -14.64 -8.11
C PRO A 6 -56.28 -13.43 -9.01
N LEU A 7 -56.67 -12.25 -8.54
CA LEU A 7 -56.31 -10.97 -9.16
C LEU A 7 -54.79 -10.91 -9.30
N ALA A 8 -54.33 -10.86 -10.55
CA ALA A 8 -52.93 -10.79 -10.92
C ALA A 8 -52.33 -9.47 -10.46
N GLY A 9 -51.31 -9.52 -9.60
CA GLY A 9 -50.50 -8.35 -9.30
C GLY A 9 -49.75 -7.91 -10.55
N LEU A 10 -50.18 -6.80 -11.15
CA LEU A 10 -49.49 -6.20 -12.29
C LEU A 10 -48.30 -5.38 -11.78
N ALA A 11 -47.12 -5.58 -12.35
CA ALA A 11 -46.04 -4.61 -12.22
C ALA A 11 -46.45 -3.26 -12.83
N LEU A 12 -45.83 -2.19 -12.35
CA LEU A 12 -46.25 -0.82 -12.63
C LEU A 12 -45.20 -0.01 -13.36
N ASP A 13 -43.91 -0.23 -13.08
CA ASP A 13 -42.87 0.59 -13.69
C ASP A 13 -42.64 0.12 -15.14
N PRO A 14 -42.59 1.03 -16.13
CA PRO A 14 -42.24 0.68 -17.50
C PRO A 14 -40.90 -0.06 -17.57
N PRO A 15 -40.77 -1.09 -18.44
CA PRO A 15 -41.74 -1.57 -19.41
C PRO A 15 -42.79 -2.54 -18.84
N HIS A 16 -42.78 -2.81 -17.54
CA HIS A 16 -43.58 -3.83 -16.86
C HIS A 16 -44.97 -3.33 -16.40
N SER A 17 -45.32 -2.09 -16.72
CA SER A 17 -46.64 -1.48 -16.41
C SER A 17 -47.82 -2.29 -16.98
N GLY A 18 -48.98 -2.24 -16.32
CA GLY A 18 -50.21 -3.00 -16.61
C GLY A 18 -50.84 -2.90 -18.02
N SER A 19 -50.16 -2.29 -18.99
CA SER A 19 -50.50 -2.41 -20.42
C SER A 19 -49.94 -3.69 -21.08
N GLN A 20 -49.04 -4.42 -20.41
CA GLN A 20 -48.46 -5.65 -20.92
C GLN A 20 -49.36 -6.85 -20.59
N GLN A 21 -49.72 -7.62 -21.61
CA GLN A 21 -50.46 -8.88 -21.44
C GLN A 21 -49.47 -10.02 -21.10
N CYS A 22 -49.92 -11.08 -20.42
CA CYS A 22 -49.07 -12.24 -20.08
C CYS A 22 -48.31 -12.77 -21.30
N ALA A 23 -48.94 -12.78 -22.48
CA ALA A 23 -48.36 -13.24 -23.74
C ALA A 23 -47.21 -12.35 -24.28
N SER A 24 -47.02 -11.15 -23.69
CA SER A 24 -45.90 -10.26 -24.03
C SER A 24 -44.57 -10.76 -23.46
N CYS A 25 -44.63 -11.57 -22.39
CA CYS A 25 -43.46 -12.14 -21.73
C CYS A 25 -43.46 -13.68 -21.77
N HIS A 26 -44.63 -14.32 -21.87
CA HIS A 26 -44.77 -15.77 -21.76
C HIS A 26 -45.36 -16.37 -23.03
N ILE A 27 -44.86 -17.55 -23.40
CA ILE A 27 -45.46 -18.36 -24.46
C ILE A 27 -46.54 -19.25 -23.82
N ALA A 28 -47.81 -19.01 -24.13
CA ALA A 28 -48.93 -19.70 -23.49
C ALA A 28 -49.15 -21.16 -23.99
N HIS A 29 -48.63 -21.51 -25.17
CA HIS A 29 -48.76 -22.84 -25.76
C HIS A 29 -47.35 -23.44 -26.00
N ASN A 30 -47.13 -24.69 -25.58
CA ASN A 30 -45.84 -25.41 -25.55
C ASN A 30 -44.87 -25.04 -24.40
N ALA A 31 -45.29 -24.25 -23.40
CA ALA A 31 -44.50 -24.09 -22.19
C ALA A 31 -44.58 -25.36 -21.31
N PRO A 32 -43.44 -25.98 -20.92
CA PRO A 32 -43.45 -27.13 -20.03
C PRO A 32 -43.75 -26.70 -18.58
N GLY A 33 -45.02 -26.47 -18.26
CA GLY A 33 -45.48 -26.18 -16.89
C GLY A 33 -44.90 -24.89 -16.28
N GLY A 34 -44.60 -24.90 -14.98
CA GLY A 34 -44.15 -23.73 -14.20
C GLY A 34 -42.77 -23.14 -14.55
N THR A 35 -42.23 -23.45 -15.74
CA THR A 35 -40.88 -23.08 -16.22
C THR A 35 -40.90 -21.90 -17.21
N LEU A 36 -41.94 -21.06 -17.15
CA LEU A 36 -42.15 -19.94 -18.07
C LEU A 36 -41.05 -18.86 -18.06
N THR A 37 -40.19 -18.84 -17.03
CA THR A 37 -39.06 -17.91 -16.86
C THR A 37 -37.70 -18.60 -16.75
N THR A 38 -37.67 -19.94 -16.82
CA THR A 38 -36.45 -20.73 -16.52
C THR A 38 -35.93 -21.43 -17.77
N VAL A 39 -35.98 -20.74 -18.91
CA VAL A 39 -35.46 -21.21 -20.20
C VAL A 39 -34.12 -20.55 -20.51
N ALA A 40 -33.22 -21.31 -21.14
CA ALA A 40 -31.99 -20.75 -21.70
C ALA A 40 -32.33 -19.59 -22.64
N GLY A 41 -31.70 -18.43 -22.42
CA GLY A 41 -32.01 -17.21 -23.17
C GLY A 41 -33.13 -16.34 -22.58
N ASN A 42 -33.63 -16.59 -21.36
CA ASN A 42 -34.60 -15.70 -20.69
C ASN A 42 -34.10 -14.23 -20.62
N ALA A 43 -32.79 -14.00 -20.48
CA ALA A 43 -32.24 -12.65 -20.54
C ALA A 43 -32.57 -11.93 -21.87
N ASN A 44 -32.63 -12.65 -23.00
CA ASN A 44 -32.98 -12.08 -24.31
C ASN A 44 -34.42 -11.56 -24.34
N LEU A 45 -35.33 -12.16 -23.56
CA LEU A 45 -36.70 -11.65 -23.42
C LEU A 45 -36.67 -10.27 -22.77
N CYS A 46 -35.95 -10.11 -21.66
CA CYS A 46 -35.82 -8.82 -20.98
C CYS A 46 -35.13 -7.78 -21.89
N ILE A 47 -34.03 -8.16 -22.54
CA ILE A 47 -33.23 -7.29 -23.42
C ILE A 47 -34.00 -6.87 -24.67
N SER A 48 -34.96 -7.68 -25.16
CA SER A 48 -35.82 -7.30 -26.30
C SER A 48 -36.55 -5.97 -26.06
N CYS A 49 -36.96 -5.71 -24.81
CA CYS A 49 -37.56 -4.45 -24.40
C CYS A 49 -36.50 -3.44 -23.94
N HIS A 50 -35.46 -3.89 -23.24
CA HIS A 50 -34.33 -3.09 -22.79
C HIS A 50 -33.25 -2.96 -23.87
N SER A 51 -33.65 -2.49 -25.05
CA SER A 51 -32.76 -2.20 -26.17
C SER A 51 -33.01 -0.76 -26.67
N PRO A 52 -32.07 -0.14 -27.41
CA PRO A 52 -32.22 1.25 -27.87
C PRO A 52 -33.50 1.53 -28.69
N GLY A 53 -34.09 0.50 -29.32
CA GLY A 53 -35.37 0.59 -30.03
C GLY A 53 -36.55 -0.10 -29.32
N GLY A 54 -36.32 -0.69 -28.16
CA GLY A 54 -37.33 -1.39 -27.38
C GLY A 54 -38.21 -0.47 -26.53
N ARG A 55 -39.23 -1.04 -25.88
CA ARG A 55 -40.18 -0.30 -25.02
C ARG A 55 -39.53 0.34 -23.79
N ALA A 56 -38.35 -0.14 -23.39
CA ALA A 56 -37.55 0.37 -22.28
C ALA A 56 -36.23 1.01 -22.76
N SER A 57 -36.27 1.71 -23.90
CA SER A 57 -35.11 2.35 -24.52
C SER A 57 -34.40 3.41 -23.65
N GLY A 58 -35.02 3.86 -22.55
CA GLY A 58 -34.38 4.73 -21.56
C GLY A 58 -33.33 4.03 -20.70
N PHE A 59 -33.36 2.69 -20.63
CA PHE A 59 -32.40 1.86 -19.90
C PHE A 59 -32.02 0.63 -20.74
N PRO A 60 -31.34 0.82 -21.88
CA PRO A 60 -30.95 -0.29 -22.73
C PRO A 60 -29.81 -1.07 -22.09
N PHE A 61 -29.86 -2.40 -22.17
CA PHE A 61 -28.77 -3.29 -21.82
C PHE A 61 -28.21 -3.93 -23.09
N ALA A 62 -26.89 -3.96 -23.20
CA ALA A 62 -26.14 -4.69 -24.20
C ALA A 62 -25.25 -5.74 -23.53
N SER A 63 -24.87 -6.79 -24.25
CA SER A 63 -23.93 -7.80 -23.74
C SER A 63 -22.58 -7.22 -23.33
N SER A 64 -22.18 -6.09 -23.93
CA SER A 64 -20.97 -5.33 -23.57
C SER A 64 -21.04 -4.71 -22.17
N ASP A 65 -22.24 -4.49 -21.62
CA ASP A 65 -22.38 -3.90 -20.29
C ASP A 65 -22.05 -4.90 -19.18
N GLN A 66 -22.01 -6.21 -19.48
CA GLN A 66 -21.74 -7.25 -18.48
C GLN A 66 -20.32 -7.16 -17.94
N ALA A 67 -20.21 -6.99 -16.62
CA ALA A 67 -18.96 -6.87 -15.91
C ALA A 67 -18.03 -8.06 -16.17
N LEU A 68 -16.79 -7.72 -16.50
CA LEU A 68 -15.64 -8.61 -16.63
C LEU A 68 -14.49 -8.00 -15.81
N PRO A 69 -14.51 -8.13 -14.47
CA PRO A 69 -13.51 -7.49 -13.62
C PRO A 69 -12.16 -8.22 -13.63
N ALA A 70 -11.07 -7.47 -13.51
CA ALA A 70 -9.77 -8.00 -13.11
C ALA A 70 -9.75 -8.38 -11.61
N PRO A 71 -8.76 -9.18 -11.13
CA PRO A 71 -7.75 -9.92 -11.88
C PRO A 71 -8.29 -11.24 -12.47
N GLY A 72 -7.42 -12.05 -13.09
CA GLY A 72 -7.77 -13.37 -13.64
C GLY A 72 -8.21 -13.38 -15.10
N LEU A 73 -8.00 -12.27 -15.81
CA LEU A 73 -8.31 -12.17 -17.24
C LEU A 73 -7.13 -12.67 -18.10
N PRO A 74 -7.39 -13.26 -19.28
CA PRO A 74 -6.34 -13.66 -20.21
C PRO A 74 -5.49 -12.47 -20.67
N PRO A 75 -4.23 -12.70 -21.09
CA PRO A 75 -3.41 -11.67 -21.69
C PRO A 75 -4.12 -10.94 -22.84
N GLY A 76 -4.06 -9.61 -22.85
CA GLY A 76 -4.70 -8.77 -23.86
C GLY A 76 -6.20 -8.50 -23.64
N VAL A 77 -6.83 -9.11 -22.62
CA VAL A 77 -8.22 -8.85 -22.25
C VAL A 77 -8.25 -7.80 -21.13
N ALA A 78 -8.80 -6.63 -21.43
CA ALA A 78 -9.01 -5.58 -20.43
C ALA A 78 -10.25 -5.86 -19.57
N ALA A 79 -10.24 -5.38 -18.34
CA ALA A 79 -11.44 -5.36 -17.53
C ALA A 79 -12.46 -4.36 -18.11
N SER A 80 -13.73 -4.74 -18.11
CA SER A 80 -14.80 -3.98 -18.76
C SER A 80 -16.17 -4.26 -18.15
N GLY A 81 -17.20 -3.59 -18.64
CA GLY A 81 -18.58 -3.68 -18.24
C GLY A 81 -18.96 -2.66 -17.17
N THR A 82 -20.17 -2.14 -17.28
CA THR A 82 -20.78 -1.17 -16.35
C THR A 82 -21.90 -1.76 -15.50
N SER A 83 -22.27 -3.01 -15.73
CA SER A 83 -23.43 -3.65 -15.11
C SER A 83 -23.08 -5.07 -14.66
N HIS A 84 -23.71 -5.55 -13.60
CA HIS A 84 -23.51 -6.89 -13.08
C HIS A 84 -23.82 -7.92 -14.15
N ARG A 85 -23.01 -8.97 -14.23
CA ARG A 85 -23.19 -10.04 -15.20
C ARG A 85 -24.49 -10.81 -14.92
N TRP A 86 -25.18 -11.29 -15.96
CA TRP A 86 -26.49 -11.97 -15.87
C TRP A 86 -26.54 -13.32 -16.60
N ASP A 87 -25.39 -13.99 -16.67
CA ASP A 87 -25.20 -15.30 -17.31
C ASP A 87 -24.03 -16.07 -16.65
N SER A 88 -23.86 -15.88 -15.34
CA SER A 88 -22.77 -16.47 -14.54
C SER A 88 -23.31 -17.07 -13.26
N GLY A 89 -22.61 -18.09 -12.75
CA GLY A 89 -22.82 -18.66 -11.42
C GLY A 89 -21.51 -18.82 -10.65
N PRO A 90 -21.53 -19.53 -9.51
CA PRO A 90 -20.31 -19.89 -8.78
C PRO A 90 -19.32 -20.75 -9.57
N ALA A 91 -19.80 -21.49 -10.57
CA ALA A 91 -18.96 -22.21 -11.53
C ALA A 91 -18.34 -21.30 -12.62
N GLY A 92 -18.72 -20.02 -12.65
CA GLY A 92 -18.24 -19.04 -13.61
C GLY A 92 -19.16 -18.86 -14.82
N HIS A 93 -18.57 -18.28 -15.86
CA HIS A 93 -19.22 -17.94 -17.14
C HIS A 93 -18.36 -18.40 -18.31
N ALA A 94 -18.95 -19.20 -19.20
CA ALA A 94 -18.31 -19.69 -20.41
C ALA A 94 -18.68 -18.82 -21.63
N VAL A 95 -17.67 -18.38 -22.38
CA VAL A 95 -17.81 -17.64 -23.65
C VAL A 95 -17.21 -18.47 -24.76
N PHE A 96 -17.98 -18.73 -25.82
CA PHE A 96 -17.45 -19.34 -27.04
C PHE A 96 -16.62 -18.32 -27.84
N LEU A 97 -15.41 -18.72 -28.23
CA LEU A 97 -14.47 -17.89 -28.99
C LEU A 97 -14.44 -18.26 -30.48
N GLY A 98 -15.04 -19.38 -30.87
CA GLY A 98 -14.81 -19.98 -32.18
C GLY A 98 -13.45 -20.66 -32.25
N GLY A 99 -12.86 -20.66 -33.44
CA GLY A 99 -11.51 -21.17 -33.70
C GLY A 99 -11.47 -22.33 -34.68
N ALA A 100 -12.55 -23.11 -34.78
CA ALA A 100 -12.69 -24.09 -35.85
C ALA A 100 -12.93 -23.41 -37.22
N THR A 101 -12.42 -24.05 -38.28
CA THR A 101 -12.66 -23.64 -39.68
C THR A 101 -14.08 -23.98 -40.14
N THR A 102 -14.65 -25.06 -39.60
CA THR A 102 -16.01 -25.50 -39.88
C THR A 102 -16.91 -25.11 -38.71
N PRO A 103 -18.06 -24.47 -38.94
CA PRO A 103 -18.99 -24.14 -37.87
C PRO A 103 -19.45 -25.38 -37.09
N SER A 104 -19.45 -25.26 -35.78
CA SER A 104 -20.00 -26.24 -34.84
C SER A 104 -21.06 -25.57 -33.97
N THR A 105 -21.87 -26.39 -33.29
CA THR A 105 -23.00 -25.88 -32.48
C THR A 105 -23.05 -26.47 -31.08
N GLY A 106 -22.05 -27.26 -30.69
CA GLY A 106 -21.92 -27.77 -29.33
C GLY A 106 -21.63 -26.64 -28.35
N THR A 107 -22.06 -26.83 -27.11
CA THR A 107 -21.88 -25.85 -26.04
C THR A 107 -21.13 -26.45 -24.86
N VAL A 108 -20.54 -25.56 -24.07
CA VAL A 108 -19.84 -25.90 -22.82
C VAL A 108 -20.52 -25.17 -21.69
N GLU A 109 -21.04 -25.92 -20.72
CA GLU A 109 -21.77 -25.41 -19.56
C GLU A 109 -20.94 -25.64 -18.29
N PRO A 110 -20.64 -24.58 -17.50
CA PRO A 110 -19.89 -24.74 -16.26
C PRO A 110 -20.79 -25.23 -15.12
N HIS A 111 -20.28 -26.16 -14.32
CA HIS A 111 -20.92 -26.72 -13.15
C HIS A 111 -20.01 -26.71 -11.92
N GLY A 112 -20.61 -26.88 -10.74
CA GLY A 112 -19.92 -26.85 -9.45
C GLY A 112 -19.84 -25.44 -8.85
N ALA A 113 -18.79 -25.21 -8.08
CA ALA A 113 -18.48 -23.91 -7.48
C ALA A 113 -16.97 -23.75 -7.41
N PHE A 114 -16.47 -22.62 -7.86
CA PHE A 114 -15.04 -22.34 -7.80
C PHE A 114 -14.59 -22.15 -6.36
N THR A 115 -13.64 -22.97 -5.92
CA THR A 115 -13.08 -22.95 -4.56
C THR A 115 -11.66 -22.38 -4.52
N GLY A 116 -11.14 -21.91 -5.66
CA GLY A 116 -9.80 -21.34 -5.74
C GLY A 116 -9.71 -19.95 -5.11
N HIS A 117 -8.53 -19.63 -4.58
CA HIS A 117 -8.23 -18.34 -3.97
C HIS A 117 -7.83 -17.26 -5.00
N TYR A 118 -7.62 -17.64 -6.25
CA TYR A 118 -7.28 -16.71 -7.33
C TYR A 118 -8.33 -16.77 -8.42
N ALA A 119 -8.96 -15.64 -8.74
CA ALA A 119 -9.78 -15.53 -9.94
C ALA A 119 -8.91 -15.88 -11.16
N LYS A 120 -9.43 -16.72 -12.06
CA LYS A 120 -8.73 -17.16 -13.26
C LYS A 120 -9.68 -17.38 -14.43
N THR A 121 -9.10 -17.53 -15.61
CA THR A 121 -9.83 -17.92 -16.82
C THR A 121 -9.26 -19.22 -17.34
N TYR A 122 -10.12 -20.22 -17.54
CA TYR A 122 -9.78 -21.44 -18.27
C TYR A 122 -9.95 -21.19 -19.76
N THR A 123 -8.97 -21.60 -20.56
CA THR A 123 -9.07 -21.70 -22.02
C THR A 123 -9.25 -23.17 -22.36
N ILE A 124 -10.44 -23.55 -22.82
CA ILE A 124 -10.82 -24.91 -23.22
C ILE A 124 -10.74 -24.98 -24.73
N THR A 125 -10.05 -25.97 -25.30
CA THR A 125 -9.86 -26.11 -26.76
C THR A 125 -10.10 -27.55 -27.19
N ILE A 126 -10.93 -27.77 -28.22
CA ILE A 126 -11.16 -29.11 -28.79
C ILE A 126 -9.92 -29.58 -29.53
N ALA A 127 -9.37 -30.71 -29.10
CA ALA A 127 -8.21 -31.36 -29.68
C ALA A 127 -8.61 -32.36 -30.79
N THR A 128 -9.71 -33.09 -30.60
CA THR A 128 -10.27 -34.00 -31.62
C THR A 128 -11.76 -33.77 -31.80
N ALA A 129 -12.20 -33.68 -33.06
CA ALA A 129 -13.60 -33.44 -33.41
C ALA A 129 -14.49 -34.66 -33.12
N GLY A 130 -15.77 -34.39 -32.84
CA GLY A 130 -16.75 -35.44 -32.58
C GLY A 130 -17.95 -34.94 -31.79
N ASN A 131 -18.79 -35.89 -31.38
CA ASN A 131 -19.88 -35.65 -30.44
C ASN A 131 -19.37 -35.82 -29.00
N VAL A 132 -20.21 -35.46 -28.03
CA VAL A 132 -19.97 -35.74 -26.61
C VAL A 132 -19.62 -37.23 -26.42
N GLY A 133 -18.55 -37.51 -25.69
CA GLY A 133 -18.06 -38.87 -25.44
C GLY A 133 -17.15 -39.43 -26.54
N THR A 134 -16.90 -38.68 -27.62
CA THR A 134 -15.95 -39.06 -28.69
C THR A 134 -14.92 -37.97 -28.96
N ALA A 135 -15.32 -36.70 -28.94
CA ALA A 135 -14.40 -35.57 -29.01
C ALA A 135 -13.51 -35.51 -27.77
N THR A 136 -12.26 -35.08 -27.93
CA THR A 136 -11.34 -34.77 -26.84
C THR A 136 -10.99 -33.29 -26.81
N PHE A 137 -10.62 -32.78 -25.64
CA PHE A 137 -10.26 -31.39 -25.42
C PHE A 137 -9.05 -31.25 -24.50
N ASP A 138 -8.37 -30.11 -24.65
CA ASP A 138 -7.33 -29.62 -23.77
C ASP A 138 -7.86 -28.39 -23.02
N TRP A 139 -7.29 -28.10 -21.85
CA TRP A 139 -7.52 -26.82 -21.20
C TRP A 139 -6.27 -26.30 -20.52
N THR A 140 -6.18 -24.97 -20.41
CA THR A 140 -5.16 -24.25 -19.64
C THR A 140 -5.84 -23.17 -18.80
N ALA A 141 -5.20 -22.68 -17.74
CA ALA A 141 -5.75 -21.58 -16.93
C ALA A 141 -4.71 -20.48 -16.69
N THR A 142 -5.19 -19.24 -16.57
CA THR A 142 -4.34 -18.08 -16.24
C THR A 142 -3.70 -18.23 -14.87
N SER A 143 -2.44 -17.85 -14.74
CA SER A 143 -1.75 -17.77 -13.44
C SER A 143 -2.09 -16.46 -12.70
N PRO A 144 -2.06 -16.46 -11.35
CA PRO A 144 -2.01 -17.61 -10.43
C PRO A 144 -3.42 -18.25 -10.26
N SER A 145 -3.57 -19.51 -9.86
CA SER A 145 -2.58 -20.58 -9.67
C SER A 145 -2.13 -21.23 -10.99
N GLY A 146 -2.85 -20.99 -12.08
CA GLY A 146 -2.70 -21.72 -13.34
C GLY A 146 -3.50 -23.02 -13.33
N GLY A 147 -3.03 -24.00 -14.11
CA GLY A 147 -3.67 -25.31 -14.28
C GLY A 147 -3.72 -25.73 -15.75
N THR A 148 -3.63 -27.03 -16.01
CA THR A 148 -3.74 -27.59 -17.36
C THR A 148 -4.34 -28.99 -17.33
N GLY A 149 -5.07 -29.36 -18.38
CA GLY A 149 -5.45 -30.74 -18.69
C GLY A 149 -5.34 -30.99 -20.18
N SER A 150 -5.05 -32.23 -20.57
CA SER A 150 -4.85 -32.55 -21.98
C SER A 150 -5.49 -33.88 -22.37
N ASN A 151 -5.99 -33.92 -23.60
CA ASN A 151 -6.63 -35.05 -24.25
C ASN A 151 -7.74 -35.69 -23.39
N LEU A 152 -8.54 -34.85 -22.74
CA LEU A 152 -9.65 -35.28 -21.91
C LEU A 152 -10.87 -35.56 -22.80
N LEU A 153 -11.61 -36.63 -22.50
CA LEU A 153 -12.83 -36.95 -23.23
C LEU A 153 -13.95 -35.97 -22.85
N THR A 154 -14.68 -35.47 -23.84
CA THR A 154 -15.92 -34.69 -23.62
C THR A 154 -16.98 -35.54 -22.91
N GLY A 155 -17.81 -34.93 -22.07
CA GLY A 155 -18.80 -35.64 -21.29
C GLY A 155 -19.77 -34.72 -20.55
N ALA A 156 -20.75 -35.31 -19.86
CA ALA A 156 -21.80 -34.58 -19.15
C ALA A 156 -21.33 -33.92 -17.83
N SER A 157 -20.16 -34.28 -17.32
CA SER A 157 -19.51 -33.61 -16.19
C SER A 157 -18.04 -34.02 -16.18
N VAL A 158 -17.18 -33.18 -16.77
CA VAL A 158 -15.74 -33.39 -16.81
C VAL A 158 -15.08 -32.41 -15.85
N PRO A 159 -14.40 -32.88 -14.79
CA PRO A 159 -13.75 -31.99 -13.83
C PRO A 159 -12.60 -31.23 -14.50
N LEU A 160 -12.48 -29.94 -14.18
CA LEU A 160 -11.27 -29.15 -14.40
C LEU A 160 -10.44 -29.21 -13.11
N ASP A 161 -10.27 -28.07 -12.42
CA ASP A 161 -9.69 -27.99 -11.08
C ASP A 161 -10.53 -27.09 -10.16
N GLU A 162 -10.12 -27.00 -8.88
CA GLU A 162 -10.66 -26.03 -7.90
C GLU A 162 -12.20 -25.99 -7.85
N GLY A 163 -12.83 -27.17 -7.87
CA GLY A 163 -14.27 -27.35 -7.68
C GLY A 163 -15.14 -27.15 -8.92
N VAL A 164 -14.52 -26.85 -10.07
CA VAL A 164 -15.23 -26.59 -11.34
C VAL A 164 -15.24 -27.83 -12.21
N SER A 165 -16.38 -28.14 -12.81
CA SER A 165 -16.51 -29.09 -13.91
C SER A 165 -17.21 -28.44 -15.10
N VAL A 166 -17.07 -29.04 -16.28
CA VAL A 166 -17.75 -28.60 -17.49
C VAL A 166 -18.56 -29.75 -18.09
N ALA A 167 -19.78 -29.44 -18.50
CA ALA A 167 -20.63 -30.33 -19.28
C ALA A 167 -20.55 -29.92 -20.75
N PHE A 168 -20.28 -30.88 -21.61
CA PHE A 168 -20.36 -30.71 -23.06
C PHE A 168 -21.75 -31.15 -23.52
N VAL A 169 -22.39 -30.31 -24.32
CA VAL A 169 -23.73 -30.59 -24.87
C VAL A 169 -23.62 -30.65 -26.39
N ASP A 170 -24.15 -31.73 -26.97
CA ASP A 170 -24.18 -31.90 -28.41
C ASP A 170 -25.04 -30.80 -29.07
N GLY A 171 -24.56 -30.32 -30.21
CA GLY A 171 -25.25 -29.33 -31.01
C GLY A 171 -26.33 -29.94 -31.90
N THR A 172 -26.97 -29.09 -32.72
CA THR A 172 -27.94 -29.54 -33.73
C THR A 172 -27.28 -29.94 -35.06
N ASN A 173 -25.99 -29.59 -35.24
CA ASN A 173 -25.14 -29.99 -36.37
C ASN A 173 -23.91 -30.76 -35.87
N LEU A 174 -22.72 -30.52 -36.45
CA LEU A 174 -21.46 -30.96 -35.85
C LEU A 174 -21.34 -30.34 -34.45
N SER A 175 -21.16 -31.17 -33.43
CA SER A 175 -21.09 -30.71 -32.04
C SER A 175 -19.77 -30.00 -31.76
N PHE A 176 -18.65 -30.68 -31.95
CA PHE A 176 -17.32 -30.14 -31.65
C PHE A 176 -16.37 -30.36 -32.83
N GLN A 177 -15.64 -29.32 -33.20
CA GLN A 177 -14.63 -29.31 -34.25
C GLN A 177 -13.27 -28.94 -33.68
N VAL A 178 -12.20 -29.44 -34.28
CA VAL A 178 -10.83 -29.14 -33.83
C VAL A 178 -10.62 -27.62 -33.82
N ASN A 179 -10.02 -27.13 -32.74
CA ASN A 179 -9.78 -25.71 -32.43
C ASN A 179 -10.99 -24.91 -31.98
N ASP A 180 -12.18 -25.48 -31.85
CA ASP A 180 -13.25 -24.81 -31.10
C ASP A 180 -12.75 -24.48 -29.70
N ALA A 181 -12.94 -23.24 -29.26
CA ALA A 181 -12.40 -22.74 -28.00
C ALA A 181 -13.43 -21.96 -27.18
N TRP A 182 -13.27 -22.05 -25.85
CA TRP A 182 -14.04 -21.28 -24.88
C TRP A 182 -13.13 -20.65 -23.83
N HIS A 183 -13.52 -19.46 -23.37
CA HIS A 183 -13.05 -18.92 -22.10
C HIS A 183 -14.09 -19.20 -21.02
N LEU A 184 -13.68 -19.86 -19.93
CA LEU A 184 -14.48 -19.98 -18.71
C LEU A 184 -13.88 -19.09 -17.63
N HIS A 185 -14.56 -17.99 -17.32
CA HIS A 185 -14.13 -17.02 -16.31
C HIS A 185 -14.70 -17.40 -14.94
N VAL A 186 -13.83 -17.57 -13.93
CA VAL A 186 -14.22 -17.92 -12.56
C VAL A 186 -13.76 -16.86 -11.56
N ARG A 187 -14.51 -16.72 -10.46
CA ARG A 187 -14.28 -15.73 -9.40
C ARG A 187 -14.30 -16.40 -8.04
N THR A 188 -13.49 -15.88 -7.13
CA THR A 188 -13.45 -16.29 -5.73
C THR A 188 -14.71 -15.86 -4.98
N ASP A 189 -14.95 -16.51 -3.84
CA ASP A 189 -15.89 -16.06 -2.82
C ASP A 189 -17.36 -16.02 -3.29
N LEU A 190 -17.70 -16.92 -4.22
CA LEU A 190 -19.05 -17.15 -4.70
C LEU A 190 -19.59 -18.47 -4.16
N GLN A 191 -20.83 -18.44 -3.68
CA GLN A 191 -21.56 -19.65 -3.29
C GLN A 191 -22.86 -19.77 -4.07
N LEU A 192 -23.38 -20.99 -4.18
CA LEU A 192 -24.74 -21.19 -4.66
C LEU A 192 -25.71 -20.71 -3.57
N THR A 193 -26.69 -19.91 -3.98
CA THR A 193 -27.77 -19.46 -3.10
C THR A 193 -28.50 -20.65 -2.48
N THR A 194 -28.79 -20.56 -1.18
CA THR A 194 -29.65 -21.53 -0.49
C THR A 194 -31.12 -21.09 -0.50
N ASN A 195 -31.39 -19.83 -0.85
CA ASN A 195 -32.73 -19.31 -1.00
C ASN A 195 -33.45 -19.97 -2.18
N ALA A 196 -34.51 -20.72 -1.87
CA ALA A 196 -35.30 -21.47 -2.86
C ALA A 196 -35.94 -20.57 -3.93
N THR A 197 -36.29 -19.33 -3.60
CA THR A 197 -36.92 -18.39 -4.54
C THR A 197 -35.92 -17.89 -5.58
N LEU A 198 -34.67 -17.63 -5.18
CA LEU A 198 -33.60 -17.28 -6.13
C LEU A 198 -33.19 -18.50 -6.96
N LEU A 199 -32.97 -19.64 -6.31
CA LEU A 199 -32.53 -20.88 -6.94
C LEU A 199 -33.49 -21.35 -8.04
N ALA A 200 -34.80 -21.20 -7.81
CA ALA A 200 -35.83 -21.52 -8.81
C ALA A 200 -35.74 -20.67 -10.09
N GLN A 201 -35.01 -19.55 -10.06
CA GLN A 201 -34.81 -18.66 -11.21
C GLN A 201 -33.39 -18.75 -11.78
N MET A 202 -32.60 -19.75 -11.37
CA MET A 202 -31.27 -20.00 -11.90
C MET A 202 -31.31 -21.24 -12.81
N THR A 203 -31.13 -21.04 -14.11
CA THR A 203 -31.03 -22.14 -15.08
C THR A 203 -29.56 -22.57 -15.15
N ASN A 204 -29.28 -23.87 -15.01
CA ASN A 204 -27.93 -24.45 -15.00
C ASN A 204 -26.98 -23.77 -13.99
N GLY A 205 -27.53 -23.30 -12.86
CA GLY A 205 -26.74 -22.62 -11.82
C GLY A 205 -26.26 -21.21 -12.20
N GLN A 206 -26.74 -20.65 -13.32
CA GLN A 206 -26.45 -19.28 -13.74
C GLN A 206 -27.61 -18.34 -13.37
N MET A 207 -27.28 -17.14 -12.91
CA MET A 207 -28.27 -16.09 -12.66
C MET A 207 -28.74 -15.45 -13.98
N THR A 208 -29.89 -14.80 -13.93
CA THR A 208 -30.44 -13.92 -14.97
C THR A 208 -31.15 -12.71 -14.32
N CYS A 209 -31.73 -11.82 -15.10
CA CYS A 209 -32.48 -10.65 -14.62
C CYS A 209 -33.56 -11.06 -13.60
N SER A 210 -34.31 -12.13 -13.90
CA SER A 210 -35.37 -12.63 -13.02
C SER A 210 -34.85 -13.31 -11.76
N THR A 211 -33.55 -13.58 -11.63
CA THR A 211 -32.99 -14.04 -10.35
C THR A 211 -33.05 -12.93 -9.32
N CYS A 212 -32.75 -11.68 -9.69
CA CYS A 212 -32.80 -10.55 -8.76
C CYS A 212 -34.15 -9.81 -8.79
N HIS A 213 -34.83 -9.83 -9.94
CA HIS A 213 -36.06 -9.08 -10.13
C HIS A 213 -37.31 -9.96 -10.17
N GLU A 214 -38.37 -9.52 -9.48
CA GLU A 214 -39.72 -10.08 -9.56
C GLU A 214 -40.61 -9.17 -10.42
N PRO A 215 -40.81 -9.50 -11.71
CA PRO A 215 -41.60 -8.66 -12.61
C PRO A 215 -43.10 -8.61 -12.27
N HIS A 216 -43.58 -9.32 -11.25
CA HIS A 216 -44.97 -9.28 -10.78
C HIS A 216 -45.15 -8.56 -9.43
N SER A 217 -44.09 -8.04 -8.81
CA SER A 217 -44.18 -7.45 -7.46
C SER A 217 -43.15 -6.37 -7.19
N GLN A 218 -43.55 -5.37 -6.39
CA GLN A 218 -42.68 -4.34 -5.82
C GLN A 218 -42.67 -4.34 -4.29
N ALA A 219 -43.16 -5.43 -3.68
CA ALA A 219 -43.31 -5.51 -2.24
C ALA A 219 -41.97 -5.41 -1.49
N LYS A 220 -40.91 -5.97 -2.07
CA LYS A 220 -39.61 -6.06 -1.43
C LYS A 220 -38.86 -4.73 -1.42
N THR A 221 -38.12 -4.48 -0.35
CA THR A 221 -37.50 -3.18 -0.10
C THR A 221 -36.11 -3.10 -0.75
N PRO A 222 -35.84 -2.11 -1.62
CA PRO A 222 -34.51 -1.92 -2.18
C PRO A 222 -33.59 -1.11 -1.26
N PHE A 223 -32.28 -1.22 -1.50
CA PHE A 223 -31.25 -0.37 -0.90
C PHE A 223 -31.39 1.11 -1.24
N ASP A 224 -31.97 1.43 -2.40
CA ASP A 224 -32.16 2.82 -2.85
C ASP A 224 -32.82 3.67 -1.74
N PRO A 225 -32.11 4.67 -1.19
CA PRO A 225 -32.63 5.49 -0.11
C PRO A 225 -33.78 6.40 -0.56
N THR A 226 -33.93 6.59 -1.87
CA THR A 226 -35.01 7.40 -2.47
C THR A 226 -36.24 6.58 -2.83
N ALA A 227 -36.17 5.25 -2.74
CA ALA A 227 -37.30 4.39 -3.06
C ALA A 227 -38.48 4.64 -2.09
N PRO A 228 -39.71 4.83 -2.60
CA PRO A 228 -40.87 5.09 -1.76
C PRO A 228 -41.26 3.87 -0.93
N GLY A 229 -42.10 4.06 0.09
CA GLY A 229 -42.72 2.96 0.84
C GLY A 229 -43.60 2.06 -0.06
N TYR A 230 -43.95 0.87 0.42
CA TYR A 230 -44.86 -0.04 -0.27
C TYR A 230 -46.26 0.05 0.34
N PRO A 231 -47.22 0.77 -0.29
CA PRO A 231 -48.55 0.95 0.27
C PRO A 231 -49.53 -0.15 -0.13
N GLY A 232 -49.14 -1.08 -1.02
CA GLY A 232 -49.95 -2.23 -1.42
C GLY A 232 -49.63 -2.73 -2.84
N PRO A 233 -50.26 -3.85 -3.26
CA PRO A 233 -50.16 -4.36 -4.63
C PRO A 233 -50.54 -3.28 -5.63
N GLU A 234 -49.89 -3.25 -6.79
CA GLU A 234 -50.11 -2.22 -7.82
C GLU A 234 -49.88 -0.78 -7.34
N LEU A 235 -49.12 -0.60 -6.25
CA LEU A 235 -48.61 0.69 -5.79
C LEU A 235 -47.11 0.61 -5.44
N GLY A 236 -46.44 1.76 -5.33
CA GLY A 236 -45.01 1.82 -4.94
C GLY A 236 -44.01 1.85 -6.10
N TYR A 237 -44.28 2.70 -7.11
CA TYR A 237 -43.39 2.94 -8.25
C TYR A 237 -41.96 3.30 -7.85
N GLY A 238 -40.94 2.80 -8.55
CA GLY A 238 -39.53 3.12 -8.28
C GLY A 238 -38.89 2.29 -7.18
N ARG A 239 -39.43 1.09 -6.89
CA ARG A 239 -38.86 0.15 -5.91
C ARG A 239 -38.00 -0.94 -6.57
N HIS A 240 -37.77 -0.84 -7.88
CA HIS A 240 -36.81 -1.65 -8.65
C HIS A 240 -37.10 -3.16 -8.69
N PHE A 241 -38.36 -3.57 -8.47
CA PHE A 241 -38.82 -4.97 -8.62
C PHE A 241 -37.99 -6.01 -7.86
N GLN A 242 -37.56 -5.75 -6.64
CA GLN A 242 -36.67 -6.69 -5.94
C GLN A 242 -37.40 -8.03 -5.67
N ARG A 243 -36.70 -9.16 -5.87
CA ARG A 243 -37.23 -10.49 -5.55
C ARG A 243 -37.16 -10.82 -4.06
N LEU A 244 -36.14 -10.28 -3.39
CA LEU A 244 -35.95 -10.35 -1.94
C LEU A 244 -35.81 -8.94 -1.37
N ASP A 245 -36.00 -8.78 -0.07
CA ASP A 245 -35.59 -7.54 0.59
C ASP A 245 -34.08 -7.37 0.40
N ASN A 246 -33.64 -6.15 0.09
CA ASN A 246 -32.25 -5.84 -0.22
C ASN A 246 -31.84 -4.47 0.33
N ASP A 247 -32.52 -3.97 1.37
CA ASP A 247 -32.21 -2.71 2.04
C ASP A 247 -30.96 -2.79 2.92
N THR A 248 -30.53 -3.99 3.28
CA THR A 248 -29.28 -4.28 4.00
C THR A 248 -28.38 -5.26 3.23
N ASP A 249 -28.56 -5.33 1.91
CA ASP A 249 -27.87 -6.25 0.98
C ASP A 249 -28.14 -7.75 1.18
N GLN A 250 -29.32 -8.10 1.72
CA GLN A 250 -29.68 -9.51 1.99
C GLN A 250 -29.63 -10.37 0.71
N MET A 251 -30.03 -9.83 -0.44
CA MET A 251 -29.97 -10.55 -1.72
C MET A 251 -28.52 -10.76 -2.19
N CYS A 252 -27.64 -9.77 -1.99
CA CYS A 252 -26.22 -9.91 -2.35
C CYS A 252 -25.54 -11.01 -1.52
N LEU A 253 -25.91 -11.09 -0.24
CA LEU A 253 -25.36 -12.05 0.71
C LEU A 253 -25.70 -13.51 0.38
N GLU A 254 -26.75 -13.78 -0.39
CA GLU A 254 -27.07 -15.16 -0.81
C GLU A 254 -25.95 -15.78 -1.65
N CYS A 255 -25.28 -14.99 -2.48
CA CYS A 255 -24.20 -15.46 -3.36
C CYS A 255 -22.80 -14.98 -2.93
N HIS A 256 -22.71 -13.83 -2.24
CA HIS A 256 -21.44 -13.21 -1.81
C HIS A 256 -21.21 -13.26 -0.29
N ALA A 257 -21.88 -14.18 0.44
CA ALA A 257 -21.72 -14.32 1.89
C ALA A 257 -20.27 -14.37 2.40
N PRO A 258 -19.29 -14.99 1.70
CA PRO A 258 -17.92 -15.03 2.21
C PRO A 258 -17.29 -13.64 2.39
N ARG A 259 -17.79 -12.59 1.71
CA ARG A 259 -17.33 -11.21 1.88
C ARG A 259 -17.95 -10.48 3.08
N ASN A 260 -18.93 -11.09 3.75
CA ASN A 260 -19.61 -10.51 4.90
C ASN A 260 -18.81 -10.72 6.18
N VAL A 261 -17.78 -9.91 6.36
CA VAL A 261 -16.85 -10.01 7.49
C VAL A 261 -16.98 -8.82 8.43
N ALA A 262 -16.73 -9.06 9.72
CA ALA A 262 -16.72 -8.01 10.74
C ALA A 262 -15.36 -7.31 10.89
N SER A 263 -14.31 -7.84 10.23
CA SER A 263 -12.95 -7.31 10.31
C SER A 263 -12.19 -7.53 9.00
N ALA A 264 -11.38 -6.55 8.62
CA ALA A 264 -10.47 -6.62 7.49
C ALA A 264 -9.41 -7.74 7.62
N LEU A 265 -9.16 -8.24 8.83
CA LEU A 265 -8.27 -9.38 9.07
C LEU A 265 -8.80 -10.69 8.46
N ALA A 266 -10.08 -10.76 8.13
CA ALA A 266 -10.69 -11.91 7.48
C ALA A 266 -10.60 -11.87 5.94
N GLY A 267 -9.77 -10.98 5.37
CA GLY A 267 -9.53 -10.95 3.92
C GLY A 267 -10.60 -10.22 3.11
N SER A 268 -11.44 -9.39 3.73
CA SER A 268 -12.36 -8.52 2.99
C SER A 268 -12.67 -7.26 3.77
N HIS A 269 -12.98 -6.16 3.09
CA HIS A 269 -13.45 -4.95 3.75
C HIS A 269 -14.73 -5.26 4.52
N PRO A 270 -14.81 -4.89 5.80
CA PRO A 270 -15.98 -5.22 6.59
C PRO A 270 -17.20 -4.41 6.14
N VAL A 271 -18.36 -5.06 6.20
CA VAL A 271 -19.68 -4.48 5.89
C VAL A 271 -20.65 -4.76 7.03
N GLY A 272 -21.79 -4.08 7.07
CA GLY A 272 -22.73 -4.19 8.17
C GLY A 272 -22.22 -3.55 9.47
N LEU A 273 -21.37 -2.52 9.33
CA LEU A 273 -20.82 -1.72 10.43
C LEU A 273 -21.15 -0.24 10.27
N LEU A 274 -21.27 0.46 11.40
CA LEU A 274 -21.31 1.92 11.41
C LEU A 274 -19.95 2.47 11.01
N VAL A 275 -19.92 3.52 10.20
CA VAL A 275 -18.69 4.24 9.88
C VAL A 275 -18.34 5.16 11.06
N PRO A 276 -17.24 4.92 11.79
CA PRO A 276 -16.88 5.77 12.92
C PRO A 276 -16.45 7.16 12.46
N THR A 277 -16.55 8.16 13.34
CA THR A 277 -15.97 9.49 13.12
C THR A 277 -14.80 9.67 14.08
N ASN A 278 -13.58 9.63 13.56
CA ASN A 278 -12.33 9.75 14.32
C ASN A 278 -11.19 10.24 13.41
N ALA A 279 -9.93 10.14 13.86
CA ALA A 279 -8.77 10.61 13.10
C ALA A 279 -8.51 9.85 11.78
N HIS A 280 -9.07 8.64 11.62
CA HIS A 280 -8.88 7.77 10.46
C HIS A 280 -10.10 7.71 9.54
N PHE A 281 -11.28 8.04 10.07
CA PHE A 281 -12.56 7.89 9.37
C PHE A 281 -13.49 9.08 9.59
N LYS A 282 -14.27 9.39 8.57
CA LYS A 282 -15.42 10.30 8.62
C LYS A 282 -16.64 9.61 8.02
N ARG A 283 -17.84 10.10 8.35
CA ARG A 283 -19.08 9.65 7.70
C ARG A 283 -19.06 10.08 6.21
N PRO A 284 -19.47 9.19 5.28
CA PRO A 284 -19.53 9.53 3.86
C PRO A 284 -20.49 10.68 3.57
N VAL A 285 -20.15 11.51 2.60
CA VAL A 285 -21.00 12.62 2.13
C VAL A 285 -21.68 12.26 0.81
N SER A 286 -20.99 11.52 -0.05
CA SER A 286 -21.47 11.17 -1.39
C SER A 286 -22.02 9.75 -1.45
N LEU A 287 -21.48 8.83 -0.64
CA LEU A 287 -21.88 7.43 -0.66
C LEU A 287 -23.08 7.16 0.25
N PRO A 288 -24.06 6.37 -0.21
CA PRO A 288 -25.25 6.02 0.57
C PRO A 288 -24.93 4.99 1.67
N LEU A 289 -25.44 5.22 2.86
CA LEU A 289 -25.53 4.19 3.92
C LEU A 289 -26.92 3.52 3.84
N ASP A 290 -27.06 2.36 4.47
CA ASP A 290 -28.40 1.77 4.57
C ASP A 290 -29.34 2.71 5.35
N LYS A 291 -30.64 2.65 5.03
CA LYS A 291 -31.64 3.57 5.60
C LYS A 291 -32.19 3.14 6.95
N THR A 292 -31.93 1.90 7.38
CA THR A 292 -32.56 1.28 8.55
C THR A 292 -31.67 1.31 9.78
N GLU A 293 -30.37 1.08 9.59
CA GLU A 293 -29.35 0.97 10.63
C GLU A 293 -28.22 2.00 10.47
N ASP A 294 -28.19 2.75 9.36
CA ASP A 294 -27.15 3.72 9.02
C ASP A 294 -25.76 3.10 8.86
N LYS A 295 -25.70 1.83 8.42
CA LYS A 295 -24.44 1.08 8.27
C LYS A 295 -23.99 1.03 6.82
N MET A 296 -22.68 0.84 6.64
CA MET A 296 -22.11 0.61 5.31
C MET A 296 -22.45 -0.80 4.83
N ARG A 297 -22.77 -0.94 3.54
CA ARG A 297 -23.10 -2.20 2.89
C ARG A 297 -22.33 -2.35 1.56
N CYS A 298 -22.46 -3.49 0.88
CA CYS A 298 -21.90 -3.70 -0.46
C CYS A 298 -22.38 -2.61 -1.43
N SER A 299 -23.68 -2.29 -1.38
CA SER A 299 -24.35 -1.26 -2.16
C SER A 299 -23.98 0.17 -1.77
N THR A 300 -23.24 0.39 -0.67
CA THR A 300 -22.59 1.69 -0.38
C THR A 300 -21.50 1.99 -1.40
N CYS A 301 -20.71 0.98 -1.78
CA CYS A 301 -19.61 1.13 -2.73
C CYS A 301 -20.03 0.80 -4.17
N HIS A 302 -20.89 -0.21 -4.35
CA HIS A 302 -21.27 -0.73 -5.65
C HIS A 302 -22.61 -0.19 -6.14
N ARG A 303 -22.71 0.01 -7.46
CA ARG A 303 -23.95 0.19 -8.22
C ARG A 303 -24.02 -0.90 -9.27
N VAL A 304 -24.95 -1.84 -9.09
CA VAL A 304 -25.03 -3.05 -9.90
C VAL A 304 -25.34 -2.81 -11.38
N HIS A 305 -25.92 -1.67 -11.76
CA HIS A 305 -26.21 -1.35 -13.16
C HIS A 305 -25.71 0.06 -13.50
N PHE A 306 -25.12 0.20 -14.69
CA PHE A 306 -24.65 1.46 -15.24
C PHE A 306 -23.72 2.23 -14.28
N SER A 307 -22.71 1.54 -13.73
CA SER A 307 -21.61 2.19 -13.04
C SER A 307 -20.95 3.22 -13.97
N PRO A 308 -20.49 4.36 -13.44
CA PRO A 308 -19.92 5.41 -14.25
C PRO A 308 -18.54 5.06 -14.84
N ALA A 309 -17.90 3.97 -14.40
CA ALA A 309 -16.69 3.42 -14.98
C ALA A 309 -16.97 2.07 -15.66
N ASP A 310 -16.34 1.86 -16.81
CA ASP A 310 -16.38 0.65 -17.63
C ASP A 310 -15.17 -0.24 -17.36
N ASP A 311 -15.01 -0.69 -16.11
CA ASP A 311 -13.87 -1.51 -15.66
C ASP A 311 -14.29 -2.77 -14.92
N GLY A 312 -15.59 -3.10 -14.97
CA GLY A 312 -16.19 -4.28 -14.35
C GLY A 312 -16.27 -4.25 -12.83
N THR A 313 -15.75 -3.21 -12.17
CA THR A 313 -15.77 -3.13 -10.69
C THR A 313 -17.11 -2.66 -10.13
N LEU A 314 -17.95 -2.05 -10.97
CA LEU A 314 -19.29 -1.58 -10.60
C LEU A 314 -19.29 -0.55 -9.44
N LEU A 315 -18.23 0.24 -9.30
CA LEU A 315 -18.13 1.25 -8.24
C LEU A 315 -19.08 2.43 -8.51
N ARG A 316 -19.66 3.02 -7.47
CA ARG A 316 -20.53 4.22 -7.57
C ARG A 316 -19.83 5.47 -8.07
N MET A 317 -18.51 5.50 -8.02
CA MET A 317 -17.69 6.64 -8.40
C MET A 317 -16.68 6.21 -9.46
N THR A 318 -16.36 7.12 -10.39
CA THR A 318 -15.37 6.87 -11.46
C THR A 318 -13.93 6.75 -10.95
N ASN A 319 -13.69 7.11 -9.70
CA ASN A 319 -12.38 7.28 -9.13
C ASN A 319 -12.32 6.63 -7.75
N GLN A 320 -11.49 5.60 -7.62
CA GLN A 320 -11.28 4.88 -6.36
C GLN A 320 -10.79 5.80 -5.24
N VAL A 321 -9.95 6.81 -5.53
CA VAL A 321 -9.51 7.78 -4.52
C VAL A 321 -10.69 8.55 -3.96
N ALA A 322 -11.62 8.99 -4.81
CA ALA A 322 -12.82 9.70 -4.37
C ALA A 322 -13.75 8.79 -3.56
N LEU A 323 -13.92 7.53 -3.99
CA LEU A 323 -14.69 6.51 -3.27
C LEU A 323 -14.15 6.30 -1.85
N CYS A 324 -12.86 5.97 -1.73
CA CYS A 324 -12.24 5.64 -0.45
C CYS A 324 -12.15 6.87 0.47
N SER A 325 -11.78 8.04 -0.06
CA SER A 325 -11.62 9.26 0.74
C SER A 325 -12.95 9.93 1.15
N ASP A 326 -14.09 9.40 0.72
CA ASP A 326 -15.39 9.79 1.28
C ASP A 326 -15.52 9.30 2.74
N CYS A 327 -14.83 8.20 3.10
CA CYS A 327 -14.75 7.69 4.47
C CYS A 327 -13.36 7.82 5.09
N HIS A 328 -12.28 7.46 4.38
CA HIS A 328 -10.92 7.41 4.93
C HIS A 328 -10.21 8.78 4.91
N THR A 329 -9.62 9.17 6.04
CA THR A 329 -9.02 10.51 6.21
C THR A 329 -7.50 10.52 6.31
N LEU A 330 -6.84 9.35 6.33
CA LEU A 330 -5.39 9.27 6.51
C LEU A 330 -4.59 9.75 5.30
N ALA A 331 -5.14 9.60 4.11
CA ALA A 331 -4.51 10.00 2.87
C ALA A 331 -4.66 11.51 2.64
N ASP A 332 -3.54 12.21 2.49
CA ASP A 332 -3.55 13.57 1.94
C ASP A 332 -3.91 13.47 0.46
N THR A 333 -5.17 13.75 0.15
CA THR A 333 -5.73 13.76 -1.21
C THR A 333 -5.83 15.18 -1.79
N THR A 334 -5.49 16.20 -0.99
CA THR A 334 -5.63 17.63 -1.35
C THR A 334 -4.36 18.19 -1.97
N THR A 335 -3.22 17.94 -1.33
CA THR A 335 -1.88 18.09 -1.89
C THR A 335 -1.33 16.69 -2.03
N PRO A 336 -1.77 15.94 -3.07
CA PRO A 336 -1.70 14.50 -3.06
C PRO A 336 -0.29 14.03 -2.77
N ALA A 337 -0.17 13.11 -1.80
CA ALA A 337 1.10 12.45 -1.54
C ALA A 337 1.67 11.88 -2.85
N LEU A 338 2.99 11.76 -2.98
CA LEU A 338 3.61 11.35 -4.26
C LEU A 338 3.03 10.05 -4.81
N HIS A 339 2.78 9.08 -3.92
CA HIS A 339 2.16 7.81 -4.28
C HIS A 339 0.71 7.91 -4.74
N PHE A 340 0.01 9.02 -4.46
CA PHE A 340 -1.38 9.29 -4.86
C PHE A 340 -1.52 10.22 -6.04
N SER A 341 -0.40 10.65 -6.64
CA SER A 341 -0.45 11.47 -7.84
C SER A 341 -1.02 10.67 -9.02
N ARG A 342 -2.04 11.22 -9.67
CA ARG A 342 -2.61 10.62 -10.89
C ARG A 342 -1.72 10.79 -12.12
N THR A 343 -0.73 11.68 -12.06
CA THR A 343 0.17 11.97 -13.18
C THR A 343 1.47 11.19 -13.07
N ILE A 344 2.11 11.24 -11.90
CA ILE A 344 3.43 10.66 -11.67
C ILE A 344 3.42 9.44 -10.73
N GLY A 345 2.27 9.10 -10.15
CA GLY A 345 2.13 7.90 -9.34
C GLY A 345 2.42 6.65 -10.16
N VAL A 346 3.07 5.69 -9.52
CA VAL A 346 3.39 4.39 -10.12
C VAL A 346 2.13 3.51 -10.15
N LEU A 347 2.07 2.64 -11.16
CA LEU A 347 1.15 1.52 -11.16
C LEU A 347 1.86 0.34 -10.53
N TRP A 348 1.12 -0.50 -9.80
CA TRP A 348 1.64 -1.75 -9.30
C TRP A 348 2.23 -2.58 -10.46
N PRO A 349 3.54 -2.88 -10.46
CA PRO A 349 4.21 -3.54 -11.59
C PRO A 349 3.94 -5.04 -11.66
N GLY A 350 3.20 -5.58 -10.69
CA GLY A 350 3.00 -7.01 -10.50
C GLY A 350 3.76 -7.50 -9.28
N GLY A 351 3.21 -8.53 -8.63
CA GLY A 351 3.71 -9.08 -7.40
C GLY A 351 5.14 -9.58 -7.59
N GLN A 352 6.00 -9.06 -6.73
CA GLN A 352 7.37 -9.52 -6.57
C GLN A 352 7.59 -9.84 -5.10
N TYR A 353 8.65 -10.59 -4.79
CA TYR A 353 9.12 -10.77 -3.42
C TYR A 353 8.06 -11.34 -2.45
N GLY A 354 7.24 -12.28 -2.91
CA GLY A 354 6.25 -12.98 -2.09
C GLY A 354 4.79 -12.67 -2.41
N SER A 355 4.50 -11.65 -3.23
CA SER A 355 3.16 -11.43 -3.75
C SER A 355 2.98 -12.05 -5.13
N THR A 356 1.76 -12.51 -5.41
CA THR A 356 1.30 -12.97 -6.72
C THR A 356 0.31 -12.00 -7.38
N PHE A 357 0.09 -10.82 -6.77
CA PHE A 357 -0.90 -9.84 -7.26
C PHE A 357 -0.51 -9.30 -8.64
N PRO A 358 -1.32 -9.49 -9.69
CA PRO A 358 -0.91 -9.17 -11.05
C PRO A 358 -0.73 -7.67 -11.27
N ALA A 359 0.06 -7.31 -12.29
CA ALA A 359 0.33 -5.94 -12.65
C ALA A 359 -0.95 -5.17 -12.98
N ILE A 360 -1.02 -3.91 -12.54
CA ILE A 360 -2.08 -2.99 -12.94
C ILE A 360 -1.61 -2.24 -14.18
N THR A 361 -2.28 -2.45 -15.30
CA THR A 361 -1.93 -1.83 -16.59
C THR A 361 -2.81 -0.63 -16.95
N ASN A 362 -3.96 -0.48 -16.30
CA ASN A 362 -4.86 0.65 -16.53
C ASN A 362 -4.27 1.94 -15.93
N THR A 363 -3.87 2.86 -16.80
CA THR A 363 -3.27 4.15 -16.42
C THR A 363 -4.20 5.08 -15.65
N ALA A 364 -5.53 4.90 -15.75
CA ALA A 364 -6.50 5.63 -14.93
C ALA A 364 -6.39 5.27 -13.44
N ARG A 365 -5.72 4.16 -13.09
CA ARG A 365 -5.47 3.73 -11.71
C ARG A 365 -4.14 4.24 -11.14
N ARG A 366 -3.43 5.16 -11.82
CA ARG A 366 -2.26 5.83 -11.25
C ARG A 366 -2.63 6.55 -9.95
N GLY A 367 -1.88 6.28 -8.90
CA GLY A 367 -2.11 6.87 -7.59
C GLY A 367 -3.40 6.41 -6.89
N ALA A 368 -4.06 5.37 -7.40
CA ALA A 368 -5.21 4.77 -6.74
C ALA A 368 -4.79 3.90 -5.56
N CYS A 369 -5.65 3.78 -4.55
CA CYS A 369 -5.46 2.93 -3.37
C CYS A 369 -5.20 1.46 -3.76
N GLY A 370 -5.81 1.02 -4.87
CA GLY A 370 -5.67 -0.31 -5.48
C GLY A 370 -4.25 -0.77 -5.81
N ASN A 371 -3.26 0.15 -5.85
CA ASN A 371 -1.87 -0.23 -6.11
C ASN A 371 -1.17 -0.86 -4.90
N CYS A 372 -1.74 -0.69 -3.69
CA CYS A 372 -1.19 -1.26 -2.46
C CYS A 372 -2.25 -2.03 -1.67
N HIS A 373 -3.52 -1.61 -1.76
CA HIS A 373 -4.63 -2.21 -1.05
C HIS A 373 -5.61 -2.91 -1.99
N GLN A 374 -6.08 -4.10 -1.61
CA GLN A 374 -7.18 -4.78 -2.28
C GLN A 374 -8.40 -4.90 -1.34
N ALA A 375 -9.47 -4.16 -1.65
CA ALA A 375 -10.61 -4.01 -0.75
C ALA A 375 -11.30 -5.33 -0.38
N HIS A 376 -11.18 -6.37 -1.21
CA HIS A 376 -11.72 -7.70 -0.92
C HIS A 376 -10.62 -8.74 -0.74
N GLY A 377 -9.47 -8.31 -0.19
CA GLY A 377 -8.35 -9.17 0.14
C GLY A 377 -7.54 -9.65 -1.06
N TRP A 378 -6.32 -10.09 -0.78
CA TRP A 378 -5.50 -10.80 -1.73
C TRP A 378 -4.75 -11.92 -1.01
N PRO A 379 -4.71 -13.15 -1.55
CA PRO A 379 -4.06 -14.27 -0.87
C PRO A 379 -2.58 -14.01 -0.61
N ASP A 380 -2.16 -14.32 0.61
CA ASP A 380 -0.75 -14.32 0.96
C ASP A 380 -0.09 -15.58 0.39
N ALA A 381 0.88 -15.41 -0.52
CA ALA A 381 1.53 -16.58 -1.13
C ALA A 381 2.32 -17.42 -0.10
N ALA A 382 2.75 -16.82 1.02
CA ALA A 382 3.41 -17.55 2.11
C ALA A 382 2.41 -18.32 3.00
N SER A 383 1.14 -17.91 3.00
CA SER A 383 0.05 -18.59 3.72
C SER A 383 -1.21 -18.56 2.86
N PRO A 384 -1.31 -19.37 1.78
CA PRO A 384 -2.35 -19.22 0.76
C PRO A 384 -3.79 -19.42 1.24
N THR A 385 -3.97 -19.89 2.47
CA THR A 385 -5.28 -20.01 3.15
C THR A 385 -5.74 -18.70 3.79
N ASN A 386 -4.87 -17.68 3.84
CA ASN A 386 -5.12 -16.38 4.44
C ASN A 386 -4.77 -15.28 3.44
N ASP A 387 -5.43 -14.14 3.57
CA ASP A 387 -5.08 -12.95 2.81
C ASP A 387 -4.05 -12.09 3.54
N PHE A 388 -3.39 -11.20 2.79
CA PHE A 388 -2.52 -10.19 3.36
C PHE A 388 -3.30 -9.31 4.35
N PRO A 389 -2.76 -9.09 5.56
CA PRO A 389 -3.43 -8.31 6.59
C PRO A 389 -3.59 -6.84 6.15
N THR A 390 -4.54 -6.13 6.76
CA THR A 390 -4.86 -4.73 6.44
C THR A 390 -5.19 -4.49 4.95
N LEU A 391 -5.65 -5.55 4.28
CA LEU A 391 -6.03 -5.54 2.88
C LEU A 391 -4.90 -5.11 1.96
N LEU A 392 -3.65 -5.42 2.31
CA LEU A 392 -2.50 -5.16 1.45
C LEU A 392 -2.42 -6.19 0.31
N VAL A 393 -1.49 -5.97 -0.62
CA VAL A 393 -1.17 -6.94 -1.68
C VAL A 393 0.21 -7.56 -1.52
N ASN A 394 0.98 -7.15 -0.50
CA ASN A 394 2.27 -7.72 -0.11
C ASN A 394 2.59 -7.34 1.34
N ARG A 395 3.58 -7.99 1.97
CA ARG A 395 4.01 -7.72 3.35
C ARG A 395 5.13 -6.68 3.40
N GLU A 396 5.04 -5.80 4.39
CA GLU A 396 6.17 -5.01 4.93
C GLU A 396 7.04 -4.35 3.84
N GLU A 397 8.35 -4.51 3.91
CA GLU A 397 9.32 -3.96 2.97
C GLU A 397 9.17 -4.54 1.56
N ASN A 398 8.65 -5.76 1.40
CA ASN A 398 8.41 -6.36 0.07
C ASN A 398 7.35 -5.61 -0.73
N LEU A 399 6.36 -5.00 -0.06
CA LEU A 399 5.41 -4.08 -0.71
C LEU A 399 6.15 -2.88 -1.34
N CYS A 400 7.11 -2.32 -0.61
CA CYS A 400 7.90 -1.19 -1.08
C CYS A 400 8.90 -1.60 -2.17
N TYR A 401 9.63 -2.70 -1.97
CA TYR A 401 10.64 -3.20 -2.91
C TYR A 401 10.06 -3.58 -4.26
N THR A 402 8.80 -4.01 -4.32
CA THR A 402 8.13 -4.27 -5.60
C THR A 402 8.17 -3.05 -6.53
N CYS A 403 8.27 -1.84 -5.98
CA CYS A 403 8.46 -0.61 -6.75
C CYS A 403 9.87 -0.01 -6.63
N HIS A 404 10.56 -0.21 -5.50
CA HIS A 404 11.79 0.48 -5.10
C HIS A 404 13.05 -0.40 -5.14
N ASP A 405 13.11 -1.37 -6.04
CA ASP A 405 14.29 -2.21 -6.32
C ASP A 405 15.09 -1.75 -7.55
N GLY A 406 14.81 -0.54 -8.06
CA GLY A 406 15.38 -0.01 -9.29
C GLY A 406 14.45 -0.06 -10.50
N SER A 407 13.27 -0.70 -10.40
CA SER A 407 12.21 -0.61 -11.42
C SER A 407 10.83 -0.98 -10.87
N PRO A 408 9.79 -0.13 -11.03
CA PRO A 408 9.74 1.09 -11.86
C PRO A 408 10.34 2.34 -11.22
N ALA A 409 10.59 2.39 -9.91
CA ALA A 409 11.26 3.55 -9.33
C ALA A 409 12.74 3.52 -9.69
N THR A 410 13.34 4.67 -10.02
CA THR A 410 14.72 4.76 -10.51
C THR A 410 15.79 4.37 -9.48
N PHE A 411 15.45 4.37 -8.19
CA PHE A 411 16.40 4.11 -7.10
C PHE A 411 16.22 2.68 -6.59
N ASP A 412 17.31 1.92 -6.54
CA ASP A 412 17.35 0.58 -5.96
C ASP A 412 17.67 0.67 -4.46
N LEU A 413 16.61 0.77 -3.66
CA LEU A 413 16.72 0.75 -2.20
C LEU A 413 16.96 -0.68 -1.70
N LYS A 414 16.46 -1.70 -2.39
CA LYS A 414 16.58 -3.09 -1.97
C LYS A 414 18.05 -3.51 -1.85
N THR A 415 18.87 -3.25 -2.86
CA THR A 415 20.31 -3.53 -2.81
C THR A 415 21.00 -2.67 -1.74
N ASN A 416 20.51 -1.46 -1.47
CA ASN A 416 21.08 -0.62 -0.41
C ASN A 416 20.90 -1.27 0.98
N PHE A 417 19.74 -1.87 1.21
CA PHE A 417 19.43 -2.63 2.43
C PHE A 417 20.11 -4.02 2.50
N THR A 418 20.92 -4.43 1.54
CA THR A 418 21.78 -5.62 1.71
C THR A 418 23.14 -5.28 2.33
N LYS A 419 23.46 -3.99 2.51
CA LYS A 419 24.75 -3.54 3.06
C LYS A 419 24.89 -3.89 4.55
N THR A 420 26.14 -4.06 4.99
CA THR A 420 26.47 -4.51 6.36
C THR A 420 25.91 -3.59 7.43
N TYR A 421 26.02 -2.27 7.25
CA TYR A 421 25.47 -1.30 8.19
C TYR A 421 24.20 -0.71 7.57
N ARG A 422 23.06 -0.91 8.21
CA ARG A 422 21.75 -0.49 7.72
C ARG A 422 20.75 -0.37 8.85
N HIS A 423 19.63 0.31 8.59
CA HIS A 423 18.42 0.07 9.39
C HIS A 423 17.81 -1.30 9.00
N PRO A 424 17.49 -2.16 9.98
CA PRO A 424 17.08 -3.53 9.72
C PRO A 424 15.58 -3.62 9.40
N VAL A 425 15.23 -3.34 8.14
CA VAL A 425 13.85 -3.43 7.59
C VAL A 425 13.41 -4.83 7.24
N GLU A 426 14.28 -5.83 7.46
CA GLU A 426 13.99 -7.23 7.18
C GLU A 426 13.36 -8.01 8.36
N LEU A 427 12.96 -7.32 9.43
CA LEU A 427 12.51 -7.94 10.68
C LEU A 427 11.00 -8.19 10.67
N THR A 428 10.59 -9.26 9.99
CA THR A 428 9.19 -9.62 9.79
C THR A 428 8.39 -9.79 11.08
N GLY A 429 7.15 -9.27 11.06
CA GLY A 429 6.10 -9.51 12.05
C GLY A 429 6.28 -8.75 13.36
N ARG A 430 7.20 -7.78 13.42
CA ARG A 430 7.41 -6.93 14.60
C ARG A 430 6.60 -5.65 14.58
N HIS A 431 6.43 -5.08 13.40
CA HIS A 431 5.63 -3.87 13.22
C HIS A 431 4.15 -4.20 13.37
N VAL A 432 3.47 -3.50 14.28
CA VAL A 432 2.03 -3.72 14.53
C VAL A 432 1.26 -2.41 14.50
N ALA A 433 0.05 -2.47 13.95
CA ALA A 433 -0.83 -1.32 13.91
C ALA A 433 -1.10 -0.80 15.34
N GLY A 434 -0.77 0.45 15.60
CA GLY A 434 -1.01 1.11 16.89
C GLY A 434 0.13 1.03 17.90
N GLU A 435 1.31 0.51 17.54
CA GLU A 435 2.49 0.60 18.43
C GLU A 435 3.06 2.02 18.58
N ALA A 436 2.63 2.92 17.68
CA ALA A 436 3.02 4.31 17.65
C ALA A 436 2.71 5.00 18.99
N GLY A 437 3.76 5.55 19.61
CA GLY A 437 3.64 6.30 20.87
C GLY A 437 3.84 5.48 22.13
N ASP A 438 3.98 4.15 22.02
CA ASP A 438 4.47 3.31 23.12
C ASP A 438 6.00 3.18 23.03
N PRO A 439 6.78 3.76 23.96
CA PRO A 439 8.23 3.64 23.93
C PRO A 439 8.73 2.20 24.03
N PHE A 440 7.99 1.28 24.68
CA PHE A 440 8.44 -0.10 24.85
C PHE A 440 8.48 -0.86 23.52
N SER A 441 7.61 -0.51 22.58
CA SER A 441 7.58 -1.11 21.23
C SER A 441 8.86 -0.83 20.43
N TYR A 442 9.54 0.27 20.71
CA TYR A 442 10.81 0.67 20.06
C TYR A 442 12.06 0.29 20.89
N GLY A 443 11.86 -0.31 22.06
CA GLY A 443 12.93 -0.58 23.03
C GLY A 443 13.86 -1.70 22.60
N ALA A 444 15.02 -1.81 23.27
CA ALA A 444 16.08 -2.77 22.94
C ALA A 444 15.61 -4.23 22.72
N THR A 445 14.58 -4.68 23.45
CA THR A 445 14.03 -6.05 23.34
C THR A 445 13.11 -6.25 22.13
N ASN A 446 12.53 -5.17 21.60
CA ASN A 446 11.69 -5.19 20.40
C ASN A 446 12.26 -4.25 19.32
N ARG A 447 13.58 -4.05 19.26
CA ARG A 447 14.15 -3.06 18.35
C ARG A 447 13.98 -3.53 16.90
N HIS A 448 13.31 -2.72 16.11
CA HIS A 448 13.06 -2.92 14.69
C HIS A 448 12.92 -1.56 14.00
N ALA A 449 12.90 -1.57 12.67
CA ALA A 449 12.60 -0.40 11.87
C ALA A 449 12.03 -0.86 10.54
N GLU A 450 10.84 -0.41 10.19
CA GLU A 450 10.21 -0.65 8.90
C GLU A 450 10.25 0.59 8.00
N CYS A 451 9.96 0.39 6.71
CA CYS A 451 9.78 1.52 5.79
C CYS A 451 8.70 2.49 6.31
N SER A 452 7.61 1.97 6.89
CA SER A 452 6.49 2.75 7.45
C SER A 452 6.80 3.47 8.76
N ASP A 453 7.85 3.07 9.50
CA ASP A 453 8.29 3.78 10.70
C ASP A 453 8.93 5.12 10.36
N CYS A 454 9.63 5.17 9.23
CA CYS A 454 10.30 6.38 8.75
C CYS A 454 9.51 7.15 7.69
N HIS A 455 8.62 6.48 6.95
CA HIS A 455 7.84 7.09 5.87
C HIS A 455 6.34 6.91 6.07
N ASN A 456 5.60 8.00 5.92
CA ASN A 456 4.15 7.91 5.81
C ASN A 456 3.73 7.99 4.34
N VAL A 457 3.49 6.82 3.73
CA VAL A 457 3.06 6.69 2.33
C VAL A 457 1.75 7.41 2.03
N HIS A 458 0.94 7.69 3.05
CA HIS A 458 -0.32 8.42 2.94
C HIS A 458 -0.16 9.94 2.96
N ALA A 459 1.00 10.47 3.36
CA ALA A 459 1.20 11.91 3.57
C ALA A 459 2.46 12.48 2.89
N LEU A 460 3.43 11.65 2.52
CA LEU A 460 4.71 12.11 1.98
C LEU A 460 4.56 12.93 0.70
N GLY A 461 5.34 14.00 0.57
CA GLY A 461 5.31 14.93 -0.56
C GLY A 461 6.64 15.01 -1.31
N ALA A 462 6.61 15.74 -2.44
CA ALA A 462 7.83 16.17 -3.12
C ALA A 462 8.48 17.36 -2.39
N ASP A 463 9.81 17.40 -2.40
CA ASP A 463 10.56 18.59 -1.99
C ASP A 463 10.39 19.67 -3.08
N GLY A 464 9.70 20.77 -2.79
CA GLY A 464 9.58 21.91 -3.71
C GLY A 464 10.86 22.75 -3.83
N SER A 465 11.73 22.64 -2.84
CA SER A 465 13.09 23.20 -2.79
C SER A 465 13.96 22.29 -1.91
N VAL A 466 15.29 22.46 -1.97
CA VAL A 466 16.18 21.73 -1.06
C VAL A 466 15.78 22.04 0.40
N PRO A 467 15.45 21.02 1.22
CA PRO A 467 15.13 21.23 2.63
C PRO A 467 16.30 21.88 3.39
N VAL A 468 15.99 22.72 4.37
CA VAL A 468 16.99 23.41 5.21
C VAL A 468 16.83 22.93 6.65
N ALA A 469 17.93 22.45 7.23
CA ALA A 469 17.94 21.92 8.59
C ALA A 469 17.49 22.98 9.61
N PRO A 470 16.73 22.59 10.66
CA PRO A 470 16.44 21.21 11.06
C PRO A 470 15.20 20.61 10.36
N LEU A 471 14.48 21.38 9.54
CA LEU A 471 13.25 20.91 8.90
C LEU A 471 13.54 19.76 7.94
N ALA A 472 12.83 18.66 8.10
CA ALA A 472 13.00 17.46 7.30
C ALA A 472 12.50 17.65 5.85
N SER A 473 12.89 16.72 4.97
CA SER A 473 12.30 16.58 3.64
C SER A 473 10.78 16.37 3.72
N ALA A 474 10.05 16.87 2.72
CA ALA A 474 8.63 16.61 2.55
C ALA A 474 8.34 15.10 2.40
N ARG A 475 9.35 14.28 2.05
CA ARG A 475 9.27 12.82 2.00
C ARG A 475 9.07 12.17 3.37
N LEU A 476 9.30 12.92 4.46
CA LEU A 476 9.08 12.50 5.85
C LEU A 476 7.84 13.17 6.46
N LYS A 477 6.98 13.82 5.64
CA LYS A 477 5.74 14.44 6.13
C LYS A 477 4.82 13.38 6.76
N GLY A 478 4.23 13.72 7.91
CA GLY A 478 3.24 12.88 8.58
C GLY A 478 3.81 11.64 9.28
N VAL A 479 5.09 11.63 9.64
CA VAL A 479 5.71 10.51 10.37
C VAL A 479 5.56 10.68 11.87
N ASN A 480 5.49 9.55 12.58
CA ASN A 480 5.60 9.54 14.04
C ASN A 480 7.00 10.01 14.44
N ARG A 481 7.10 10.82 15.49
CA ARG A 481 8.36 11.40 15.94
C ARG A 481 8.29 11.80 17.40
N VAL A 482 9.43 12.18 17.97
CA VAL A 482 9.51 12.70 19.33
C VAL A 482 10.24 14.03 19.37
N SER A 483 9.57 15.08 19.88
CA SER A 483 10.25 16.35 20.14
C SER A 483 10.85 16.37 21.54
N VAL A 484 12.02 16.97 21.66
CA VAL A 484 12.81 17.05 22.90
C VAL A 484 12.68 18.43 23.52
N THR A 485 12.55 18.48 24.84
CA THR A 485 12.71 19.70 25.64
C THR A 485 13.97 19.57 26.50
N ASN A 486 14.92 20.47 26.29
CA ASN A 486 16.18 20.52 27.03
C ASN A 486 15.97 21.27 28.37
N LEU A 487 15.98 20.55 29.50
CA LEU A 487 15.71 21.10 30.85
C LEU A 487 17.00 21.44 31.63
N GLY A 488 18.11 20.82 31.28
CA GLY A 488 19.47 21.11 31.75
C GLY A 488 20.50 20.43 30.85
N ALA A 489 21.79 20.58 31.12
CA ALA A 489 22.83 19.89 30.33
C ALA A 489 22.79 18.36 30.51
N GLY A 490 23.34 17.64 29.54
CA GLY A 490 23.42 16.17 29.54
C GLY A 490 22.04 15.54 29.38
N ASN A 491 21.74 14.56 30.24
CA ASN A 491 20.52 13.74 30.15
C ASN A 491 19.29 14.40 30.80
N ASN A 492 19.35 15.68 31.18
CA ASN A 492 18.21 16.37 31.78
C ASN A 492 17.25 16.88 30.69
N LEU A 493 16.41 15.96 30.22
CA LEU A 493 15.54 16.11 29.06
C LEU A 493 14.11 15.67 29.38
N SER A 494 13.14 16.15 28.61
CA SER A 494 11.82 15.54 28.50
C SER A 494 11.39 15.40 27.05
N PHE A 495 10.47 14.47 26.79
CA PHE A 495 10.04 14.10 25.45
C PHE A 495 8.53 14.32 25.28
N THR A 496 8.12 14.68 24.07
CA THR A 496 6.71 14.72 23.66
C THR A 496 6.56 13.93 22.38
N PHE A 497 5.79 12.84 22.43
CA PHE A 497 5.44 12.06 21.26
C PHE A 497 4.52 12.89 20.34
N ARG A 498 4.81 12.85 19.05
CA ARG A 498 4.04 13.51 17.99
C ARG A 498 3.54 12.45 17.02
N PRO A 499 2.23 12.17 16.99
CA PRO A 499 1.68 11.18 16.07
C PRO A 499 1.76 11.69 14.62
N ALA A 500 1.56 10.77 13.68
CA ALA A 500 1.46 11.07 12.24
C ALA A 500 0.46 12.20 11.89
N SER A 501 -0.57 12.39 12.70
CA SER A 501 -1.58 13.46 12.55
C SER A 501 -1.14 14.83 13.07
N ASP A 502 0.01 14.94 13.74
CA ASP A 502 0.54 16.22 14.23
C ASP A 502 0.96 17.10 13.03
N PRO A 503 0.33 18.29 12.85
CA PRO A 503 0.54 19.14 11.68
C PRO A 503 1.85 19.95 11.73
N THR A 504 2.59 19.91 12.83
CA THR A 504 3.83 20.69 12.95
C THR A 504 4.88 20.19 11.95
N PRO A 505 5.69 21.09 11.36
CA PRO A 505 6.76 20.69 10.45
C PRO A 505 7.71 19.69 11.12
N VAL A 506 7.97 18.58 10.43
CA VAL A 506 8.87 17.53 10.91
C VAL A 506 10.29 18.05 10.95
N LYS A 507 11.01 17.80 12.03
CA LYS A 507 12.47 17.96 12.08
C LYS A 507 13.13 16.58 12.02
N GLU A 508 14.21 16.43 11.27
CA GLU A 508 14.79 15.10 11.02
C GLU A 508 15.23 14.40 12.31
N HIS A 509 15.84 15.14 13.24
CA HIS A 509 16.29 14.56 14.51
C HIS A 509 15.14 14.03 15.37
N GLU A 510 13.93 14.58 15.26
CA GLU A 510 12.77 14.11 16.03
C GLU A 510 12.39 12.67 15.62
N LEU A 511 12.60 12.31 14.35
CA LEU A 511 12.43 10.94 13.87
C LEU A 511 13.53 10.03 14.42
N CYS A 512 14.79 10.45 14.30
CA CYS A 512 15.92 9.65 14.79
C CYS A 512 15.84 9.38 16.30
N PHE A 513 15.40 10.37 17.09
CA PHE A 513 15.31 10.26 18.54
C PHE A 513 14.23 9.30 19.01
N LEU A 514 13.28 8.90 18.16
CA LEU A 514 12.32 7.84 18.49
C LEU A 514 13.05 6.54 18.87
N CYS A 515 14.16 6.22 18.19
CA CYS A 515 14.89 4.98 18.40
C CYS A 515 16.31 5.17 18.98
N HIS A 516 16.86 6.38 18.93
CA HIS A 516 18.24 6.68 19.34
C HIS A 516 18.35 7.62 20.54
N SER A 517 17.26 7.79 21.30
CA SER A 517 17.26 8.59 22.54
C SER A 517 16.69 7.84 23.73
N SER A 518 16.81 8.43 24.92
CA SER A 518 16.18 7.93 26.14
C SER A 518 14.65 8.03 26.16
N TRP A 519 13.99 8.47 25.09
CA TRP A 519 12.54 8.29 24.93
C TRP A 519 12.17 6.81 25.04
N THR A 520 13.00 5.93 24.46
CA THR A 520 12.90 4.46 24.57
C THR A 520 14.15 3.85 25.22
N THR A 521 14.07 2.57 25.60
CA THR A 521 15.20 1.83 26.16
C THR A 521 16.25 1.55 25.08
N GLN A 522 17.40 2.23 25.17
CA GLN A 522 18.53 2.03 24.25
C GLN A 522 19.26 0.70 24.51
N PRO A 523 19.86 0.06 23.49
CA PRO A 523 20.77 -1.06 23.68
C PRO A 523 21.95 -0.70 24.57
N ALA A 524 22.44 -1.68 25.32
CA ALA A 524 23.59 -1.50 26.20
C ALA A 524 24.80 -0.93 25.43
N GLY A 525 25.42 0.11 26.00
CA GLY A 525 26.59 0.77 25.43
C GLY A 525 26.30 1.83 24.36
N GLN A 526 25.05 2.03 23.93
CA GLN A 526 24.70 3.15 23.06
C GLN A 526 24.51 4.44 23.87
N SER A 527 24.97 5.56 23.31
CA SER A 527 24.72 6.88 23.90
C SER A 527 23.31 7.35 23.56
N ASP A 528 22.68 8.06 24.50
CA ASP A 528 21.47 8.84 24.22
C ASP A 528 21.82 10.03 23.32
N LEU A 529 21.40 9.99 22.05
CA LEU A 529 21.76 11.03 21.09
C LEU A 529 21.04 12.35 21.38
N ALA A 530 19.82 12.34 21.94
CA ALA A 530 19.17 13.58 22.37
C ALA A 530 20.00 14.26 23.46
N ALA A 531 20.55 13.49 24.41
CA ALA A 531 21.42 14.04 25.44
C ALA A 531 22.76 14.57 24.90
N LYS A 532 23.28 13.98 23.81
CA LYS A 532 24.50 14.47 23.15
C LYS A 532 24.28 15.78 22.41
N PHE A 533 23.15 15.92 21.72
CA PHE A 533 22.81 17.12 20.94
C PHE A 533 22.07 18.21 21.71
N ASN A 534 21.74 17.94 22.98
CA ASN A 534 21.13 18.87 23.90
C ASN A 534 21.76 20.27 23.83
N THR A 535 20.94 21.26 23.50
CA THR A 535 21.37 22.65 23.25
C THR A 535 21.89 23.36 24.50
N LEU A 536 21.66 22.81 25.69
CA LEU A 536 22.21 23.31 26.95
C LEU A 536 23.62 22.77 27.26
N ASN A 537 24.09 21.76 26.53
CA ASN A 537 25.48 21.27 26.63
C ASN A 537 26.50 22.35 26.29
N THR A 538 27.68 22.29 26.92
CA THR A 538 28.76 23.27 26.69
C THR A 538 29.21 23.32 25.22
N SER A 539 29.19 22.18 24.53
CA SER A 539 29.40 22.08 23.09
C SER A 539 28.62 20.92 22.47
N PHE A 540 28.25 21.07 21.20
CA PHE A 540 27.56 20.08 20.39
C PHE A 540 27.71 20.42 18.90
N HIS A 541 27.55 19.42 18.03
CA HIS A 541 27.26 19.63 16.62
C HIS A 541 25.79 20.06 16.43
N PRO A 542 25.51 21.03 15.55
CA PRO A 542 24.25 21.79 15.54
C PRO A 542 23.10 21.03 14.87
N VAL A 543 22.57 19.99 15.51
CA VAL A 543 21.44 19.18 14.97
C VAL A 543 20.08 19.71 15.43
N GLU A 544 19.95 20.06 16.72
CA GLU A 544 18.71 20.60 17.29
C GLU A 544 18.57 22.11 17.07
N ALA A 545 19.69 22.83 17.13
CA ALA A 545 19.78 24.28 16.99
C ALA A 545 21.18 24.72 16.54
N ALA A 546 21.33 26.00 16.22
CA ALA A 546 22.62 26.60 15.85
C ALA A 546 23.71 26.36 16.91
N GLY A 547 24.95 26.23 16.43
CA GLY A 547 26.10 25.96 17.29
C GLY A 547 26.46 27.15 18.20
N LYS A 548 27.04 26.85 19.36
CA LYS A 548 27.41 27.87 20.37
C LYS A 548 28.71 28.65 20.08
N ASN A 549 29.41 28.37 18.98
CA ASN A 549 30.67 29.03 18.65
C ASN A 549 30.53 29.68 17.27
N THR A 550 30.00 30.89 17.25
CA THR A 550 29.67 31.61 16.02
C THR A 550 30.86 32.35 15.42
N ASN A 551 31.97 32.48 16.16
CA ASN A 551 33.17 33.18 15.72
C ASN A 551 34.20 32.27 15.01
N ILE A 552 33.82 31.05 14.61
CA ILE A 552 34.72 30.19 13.81
C ILE A 552 35.00 30.87 12.47
N ASN A 553 36.27 30.92 12.06
CA ASN A 553 36.65 31.49 10.78
C ASN A 553 35.85 30.82 9.64
N PRO A 554 35.14 31.56 8.80
CA PRO A 554 34.34 30.97 7.72
C PRO A 554 35.15 30.08 6.77
N ASN A 555 36.44 30.37 6.57
CA ASN A 555 37.32 29.58 5.71
C ASN A 555 37.75 28.24 6.33
N ALA A 556 37.45 28.00 7.60
CA ALA A 556 37.64 26.70 8.24
C ALA A 556 36.65 25.65 7.72
N PHE A 557 35.61 26.06 6.98
CA PHE A 557 34.61 25.18 6.41
C PHE A 557 34.75 25.06 4.88
N VAL A 558 34.10 24.04 4.32
CA VAL A 558 34.03 23.75 2.89
C VAL A 558 32.58 23.43 2.48
N ASN A 559 32.33 23.29 1.16
CA ASN A 559 31.03 22.84 0.61
C ASN A 559 29.81 23.67 1.07
N GLY A 560 30.02 24.96 1.35
CA GLY A 560 28.95 25.88 1.78
C GLY A 560 28.60 25.80 3.26
N TRP A 561 29.32 24.99 4.05
CA TRP A 561 29.18 24.96 5.50
C TRP A 561 29.79 26.21 6.16
N SER A 562 29.27 26.55 7.34
CA SER A 562 29.71 27.66 8.16
C SER A 562 29.29 27.44 9.63
N ALA A 563 29.78 28.31 10.52
CA ALA A 563 29.46 28.25 11.95
C ALA A 563 27.97 28.46 12.28
N THR A 564 27.19 29.01 11.34
CA THR A 564 25.76 29.32 11.55
C THR A 564 24.81 28.26 11.01
N ASN A 565 25.31 27.24 10.30
CA ASN A 565 24.46 26.18 9.78
C ASN A 565 23.98 25.26 10.91
N THR A 566 22.73 24.81 10.78
CA THR A 566 22.22 23.59 11.42
C THR A 566 22.49 22.42 10.47
N MET A 567 22.61 21.21 11.00
CA MET A 567 22.85 19.99 10.23
C MET A 567 21.78 18.93 10.48
N TYR A 568 21.67 18.02 9.53
CA TYR A 568 20.91 16.79 9.62
C TYR A 568 21.74 15.69 10.26
N CYS A 569 21.08 14.73 10.92
CA CYS A 569 21.71 13.46 11.27
C CYS A 569 22.25 12.78 10.00
N THR A 570 21.51 12.90 8.89
CA THR A 570 21.86 12.28 7.61
C THR A 570 22.96 12.98 6.81
N ASP A 571 23.45 14.14 7.27
CA ASP A 571 24.70 14.71 6.73
C ASP A 571 25.91 13.83 7.06
N CYS A 572 25.83 13.08 8.18
CA CYS A 572 26.82 12.10 8.60
C CYS A 572 26.37 10.65 8.40
N HIS A 573 25.14 10.34 8.82
CA HIS A 573 24.55 9.00 8.85
C HIS A 573 23.62 8.76 7.65
N GLY A 574 24.14 8.20 6.58
CA GLY A 574 23.40 8.02 5.34
C GLY A 574 24.07 6.98 4.44
N SER A 575 23.48 6.78 3.27
CA SER A 575 24.09 5.89 2.29
C SER A 575 25.44 6.42 1.80
N ASP A 576 26.39 5.51 1.64
CA ASP A 576 27.63 5.74 0.89
C ASP A 576 27.39 5.81 -0.64
N ASP A 577 26.18 5.49 -1.09
CA ASP A 577 25.72 5.76 -2.46
C ASP A 577 25.21 7.21 -2.55
N PRO A 578 25.88 8.09 -3.32
CA PRO A 578 25.49 9.50 -3.40
C PRO A 578 24.14 9.74 -4.10
N THR A 579 23.59 8.74 -4.78
CA THR A 579 22.29 8.83 -5.45
C THR A 579 21.12 8.53 -4.51
N ILE A 580 21.38 7.87 -3.37
CA ILE A 580 20.38 7.49 -2.38
C ILE A 580 20.51 8.37 -1.15
N ARG A 581 19.50 9.22 -0.93
CA ARG A 581 19.39 10.05 0.27
C ARG A 581 18.81 9.25 1.43
N GLY A 582 19.20 9.59 2.65
CA GLY A 582 18.64 9.05 3.89
C GLY A 582 19.42 7.87 4.47
N PRO A 583 19.06 7.43 5.69
CA PRO A 583 19.80 6.45 6.45
C PRO A 583 19.31 5.02 6.12
N HIS A 584 19.55 4.55 4.90
CA HIS A 584 19.15 3.20 4.48
C HIS A 584 20.26 2.18 4.79
N GLY A 585 21.27 2.07 3.92
CA GLY A 585 22.43 1.20 4.09
C GLY A 585 23.75 1.84 3.64
N SER A 586 24.83 1.46 4.31
CA SER A 586 26.20 1.90 4.05
C SER A 586 27.23 0.79 4.23
N GLN A 587 28.33 0.87 3.48
CA GLN A 587 29.52 0.05 3.71
C GLN A 587 30.33 0.50 4.95
N PHE A 588 30.13 1.73 5.44
CA PHE A 588 30.89 2.27 6.56
C PHE A 588 30.18 2.05 7.91
N PRO A 589 30.94 1.71 8.99
CA PRO A 589 30.38 1.45 10.31
C PRO A 589 29.46 2.55 10.82
N ALA A 590 28.43 2.18 11.59
CA ALA A 590 27.41 3.10 12.13
C ALA A 590 26.63 3.87 11.05
N LEU A 591 26.48 3.28 9.86
CA LEU A 591 25.69 3.83 8.75
C LEU A 591 26.23 5.18 8.26
N LEU A 592 27.55 5.35 8.21
CA LEU A 592 28.16 6.63 7.83
C LEU A 592 28.27 6.76 6.31
N LYS A 593 28.16 7.98 5.78
CA LYS A 593 28.33 8.22 4.32
C LYS A 593 29.75 7.99 3.83
N LYS A 594 30.72 8.19 4.72
CA LYS A 594 32.16 8.09 4.45
C LYS A 594 32.87 7.49 5.65
N SER A 595 34.12 7.07 5.44
CA SER A 595 34.96 6.50 6.49
C SER A 595 35.14 7.48 7.66
N TYR A 596 34.91 6.99 8.88
CA TYR A 596 35.29 7.61 10.15
C TYR A 596 35.64 6.52 11.18
N PRO A 597 36.90 6.07 11.21
CA PRO A 597 37.36 5.07 12.16
C PRO A 597 37.28 5.58 13.61
N THR A 598 36.46 4.93 14.44
CA THR A 598 36.28 5.23 15.88
C THR A 598 37.29 4.50 16.76
N ASN A 599 38.57 4.57 16.38
CA ASN A 599 39.66 3.99 17.14
C ASN A 599 40.77 5.02 17.39
N LEU A 600 41.65 4.73 18.36
CA LEU A 600 42.70 5.63 18.82
C LEU A 600 44.04 5.37 18.13
N VAL A 601 44.05 4.54 17.08
CA VAL A 601 45.28 4.15 16.39
C VAL A 601 45.79 5.33 15.57
N SER A 602 47.05 5.68 15.78
CA SER A 602 47.72 6.74 15.03
C SER A 602 47.78 6.37 13.54
N ARG A 603 47.31 7.28 12.67
CA ARG A 603 47.24 7.08 11.22
C ARG A 603 47.16 8.41 10.47
N PRO A 604 47.61 8.46 9.21
CA PRO A 604 47.30 9.61 8.36
C PRO A 604 45.78 9.71 8.15
N MET A 605 45.26 10.95 8.18
CA MET A 605 43.88 11.24 7.81
C MET A 605 43.80 11.62 6.32
N SER A 606 42.78 11.10 5.64
CA SER A 606 42.48 11.43 4.24
C SER A 606 41.49 12.60 4.15
N SER A 607 41.64 13.47 3.16
CA SER A 607 40.67 14.53 2.85
C SER A 607 39.30 14.01 2.41
N SER A 608 39.19 12.71 2.12
CA SER A 608 37.94 12.04 1.77
C SER A 608 37.18 11.46 2.97
N GLU A 609 37.65 11.67 4.20
CA GLU A 609 36.95 11.23 5.42
C GLU A 609 35.77 12.14 5.77
N LEU A 610 34.82 11.59 6.53
CA LEU A 610 33.51 12.18 6.81
C LEU A 610 33.57 13.65 7.27
N CYS A 611 34.45 13.96 8.22
CA CYS A 611 34.55 15.30 8.79
C CYS A 611 34.87 16.37 7.74
N PHE A 612 35.56 15.99 6.66
CA PHE A 612 36.01 16.93 5.64
C PHE A 612 34.96 17.23 4.57
N ASP A 613 33.74 16.71 4.74
CA ASP A 613 32.58 17.21 4.00
C ASP A 613 32.14 18.59 4.50
N CYS A 614 32.45 18.92 5.76
CA CYS A 614 32.13 20.20 6.38
C CYS A 614 33.39 21.00 6.74
N HIS A 615 34.42 20.34 7.28
CA HIS A 615 35.65 20.99 7.75
C HIS A 615 36.73 21.00 6.67
N ARG A 616 37.48 22.09 6.54
CA ARG A 616 38.58 22.19 5.59
C ARG A 616 39.75 21.29 6.00
N TYR A 617 40.08 20.29 5.18
CA TYR A 617 41.22 19.39 5.43
C TYR A 617 42.52 20.14 5.74
N ASP A 618 42.87 21.15 4.94
CA ASP A 618 44.12 21.89 5.11
C ASP A 618 44.22 22.66 6.44
N THR A 619 43.09 23.06 7.00
CA THR A 619 43.04 23.76 8.29
C THR A 619 43.23 22.80 9.46
N TYR A 620 42.71 21.57 9.35
CA TYR A 620 42.59 20.66 10.49
C TYR A 620 43.55 19.47 10.47
N ALA A 621 44.03 19.04 9.31
CA ALA A 621 44.77 17.79 9.16
C ALA A 621 46.06 17.89 8.33
N ASN A 622 46.27 18.96 7.57
CA ASN A 622 47.50 19.15 6.79
C ASN A 622 48.54 20.00 7.52
N ASN A 623 49.60 19.39 8.06
CA ASN A 623 50.65 20.18 8.73
C ASN A 623 51.43 21.09 7.77
N ALA A 624 51.54 20.69 6.50
CA ALA A 624 52.27 21.40 5.47
C ALA A 624 51.49 22.57 4.86
N ALA A 625 50.23 22.78 5.28
CA ALA A 625 49.45 23.93 4.85
C ALA A 625 50.07 25.26 5.31
N ASP A 626 49.78 26.31 4.56
CA ASP A 626 50.20 27.67 4.86
C ASP A 626 49.77 28.07 6.30
N PRO A 627 50.62 28.75 7.10
CA PRO A 627 50.28 29.18 8.44
C PRO A 627 48.96 29.96 8.53
N VAL A 628 48.61 30.77 7.52
CA VAL A 628 47.33 31.50 7.45
C VAL A 628 46.14 30.54 7.38
N VAL A 629 46.27 29.46 6.60
CA VAL A 629 45.21 28.44 6.44
C VAL A 629 45.06 27.61 7.71
N LYS A 630 46.16 27.29 8.39
CA LYS A 630 46.13 26.63 9.70
C LYS A 630 45.47 27.52 10.77
N ALA A 631 45.72 28.83 10.73
CA ALA A 631 45.12 29.83 11.63
C ALA A 631 43.61 30.04 11.44
N TYR A 632 42.98 29.45 10.42
CA TYR A 632 41.51 29.37 10.37
C TYR A 632 40.94 28.50 11.50
N SER A 633 41.72 27.57 12.03
CA SER A 633 41.41 26.88 13.28
C SER A 633 41.74 27.77 14.47
N ARG A 634 40.90 27.72 15.51
CA ARG A 634 41.20 28.27 16.84
C ARG A 634 42.53 27.74 17.40
N PHE A 635 42.89 26.51 17.04
CA PHE A 635 44.13 25.82 17.40
C PHE A 635 45.07 25.75 16.18
N GLY A 636 45.34 26.89 15.53
CA GLY A 636 46.10 26.97 14.29
C GLY A 636 47.61 27.20 14.42
N GLY A 637 48.14 27.24 15.64
CA GLY A 637 49.57 27.46 15.91
C GLY A 637 50.48 26.34 15.38
N SER A 638 51.80 26.52 15.52
CA SER A 638 52.83 25.54 15.10
C SER A 638 52.59 24.15 15.67
N ASP A 639 52.08 24.08 16.90
CA ASP A 639 51.81 22.85 17.65
C ASP A 639 50.29 22.57 17.77
N GLY A 640 49.49 23.14 16.86
CA GLY A 640 48.03 23.06 16.85
C GLY A 640 47.46 21.81 16.15
N HIS A 641 46.31 21.95 15.50
CA HIS A 641 45.64 20.86 14.78
C HIS A 641 46.54 20.24 13.70
N GLY A 642 47.16 21.05 12.85
CA GLY A 642 48.06 20.56 11.80
C GLY A 642 49.18 19.66 12.34
N PHE A 643 49.75 20.01 13.49
CA PHE A 643 50.77 19.20 14.15
C PHE A 643 50.21 17.90 14.74
N HIS A 644 49.15 17.97 15.53
CA HIS A 644 48.60 16.79 16.21
C HIS A 644 47.96 15.78 15.24
N VAL A 645 47.24 16.28 14.24
CA VAL A 645 46.53 15.44 13.27
C VAL A 645 47.43 15.08 12.09
N GLY A 646 48.13 16.05 11.50
CA GLY A 646 48.94 15.83 10.30
C GLY A 646 50.31 15.19 10.57
N SER A 647 51.03 15.67 11.59
CA SER A 647 52.37 15.19 11.89
C SER A 647 52.38 14.04 12.90
N ARG A 648 51.69 14.20 14.04
CA ARG A 648 51.59 13.16 15.08
C ARG A 648 50.56 12.09 14.74
N ARG A 649 49.73 12.31 13.71
CA ARG A 649 48.79 11.33 13.16
C ARG A 649 47.73 10.87 14.18
N TYR A 650 47.38 11.72 15.14
CA TYR A 650 46.26 11.43 16.03
C TYR A 650 44.94 11.72 15.31
N PRO A 651 44.02 10.75 15.21
CA PRO A 651 42.74 10.98 14.55
C PRO A 651 41.87 11.97 15.35
N CYS A 652 40.91 12.64 14.70
CA CYS A 652 39.97 13.52 15.39
C CYS A 652 39.23 12.82 16.55
N TYR A 653 38.94 11.52 16.39
CA TYR A 653 38.34 10.68 17.45
C TYR A 653 39.24 10.51 18.69
N THR A 654 40.52 10.86 18.65
CA THR A 654 41.34 10.86 19.87
C THR A 654 40.95 12.00 20.81
N CYS A 655 40.49 13.14 20.27
CA CYS A 655 40.27 14.38 21.02
C CYS A 655 38.81 14.81 21.09
N HIS A 656 37.99 14.47 20.08
CA HIS A 656 36.63 14.97 19.95
C HIS A 656 35.56 13.88 20.10
N ASP A 657 34.47 14.23 20.76
CA ASP A 657 33.18 13.59 20.60
C ASP A 657 32.54 14.08 19.29
N SER A 658 32.00 13.16 18.49
CA SER A 658 31.42 13.49 17.18
C SER A 658 30.03 14.12 17.29
N HIS A 659 29.45 14.20 18.49
CA HIS A 659 28.10 14.72 18.72
C HIS A 659 28.10 15.88 19.71
N GLY A 660 28.56 15.68 20.95
CA GLY A 660 28.53 16.75 21.95
C GLY A 660 29.03 16.36 23.34
N ALA A 661 29.31 17.39 24.13
CA ALA A 661 29.86 17.28 25.47
C ALA A 661 29.12 18.19 26.47
N PRO A 662 28.62 17.65 27.60
CA PRO A 662 27.83 18.43 28.56
C PRO A 662 28.66 19.55 29.21
N SER A 663 29.92 19.28 29.55
CA SER A 663 30.77 20.18 30.33
C SER A 663 31.98 20.72 29.59
N GLN A 664 32.38 20.14 28.46
CA GLN A 664 33.59 20.53 27.74
C GLN A 664 33.30 21.42 26.53
N THR A 665 34.21 22.35 26.25
CA THR A 665 34.18 23.19 25.05
C THR A 665 34.70 22.43 23.82
N HIS A 666 34.33 22.89 22.63
CA HIS A 666 34.84 22.38 21.33
C HIS A 666 34.69 20.87 21.10
N ASN A 667 33.65 20.26 21.67
CA ASN A 667 33.38 18.82 21.67
C ASN A 667 34.55 17.98 22.18
N ILE A 668 35.39 18.54 23.06
CA ILE A 668 36.53 17.80 23.61
C ILE A 668 36.05 16.70 24.54
N VAL A 669 36.66 15.53 24.42
CA VAL A 669 36.43 14.40 25.32
C VAL A 669 37.69 14.09 26.13
N THR A 670 37.49 13.84 27.42
CA THR A 670 38.55 13.43 28.33
C THR A 670 38.45 11.94 28.66
N GLY A 671 39.58 11.28 28.91
CA GLY A 671 39.62 9.88 29.37
C GLY A 671 39.88 8.83 28.28
N ARG A 672 40.26 9.25 27.06
CA ARG A 672 40.75 8.34 26.00
C ARG A 672 42.27 8.15 26.16
N THR A 673 42.78 6.94 25.87
CA THR A 673 44.23 6.62 25.90
C THR A 673 44.66 5.89 24.62
N PRO A 674 45.55 6.46 23.78
CA PRO A 674 46.06 7.84 23.86
C PRO A 674 44.93 8.87 23.71
N GLY A 675 45.08 10.04 24.33
CA GLY A 675 44.06 11.10 24.32
C GLY A 675 44.20 12.10 25.47
N ILE A 676 43.27 13.05 25.53
CA ILE A 676 43.25 14.13 26.53
C ILE A 676 42.71 13.55 27.85
N VAL A 677 43.36 13.83 28.97
CA VAL A 677 42.87 13.50 30.32
C VAL A 677 42.45 14.73 31.12
N PHE A 678 43.03 15.89 30.79
CA PHE A 678 42.68 17.17 31.37
C PHE A 678 42.55 18.24 30.29
N TRP A 679 41.56 19.11 30.41
CA TRP A 679 41.32 20.23 29.51
C TRP A 679 40.78 21.43 30.28
N THR A 680 41.41 22.59 30.11
CA THR A 680 40.88 23.90 30.53
C THR A 680 41.10 24.94 29.46
N GLU A 681 40.19 25.90 29.37
CA GLU A 681 40.23 27.04 28.45
C GLU A 681 40.12 28.35 29.23
N PHE A 682 40.97 29.31 28.86
CA PHE A 682 40.99 30.71 29.29
C PHE A 682 40.70 31.59 28.06
N PRO A 683 40.45 32.91 28.23
CA PRO A 683 40.02 33.78 27.13
C PRO A 683 40.91 33.78 25.87
N THR A 684 42.22 33.53 26.04
CA THR A 684 43.20 33.53 24.93
C THR A 684 44.17 32.33 24.98
N SER A 685 43.97 31.39 25.89
CA SER A 685 44.91 30.29 26.15
C SER A 685 44.22 29.14 26.87
N GLY A 686 44.96 28.10 27.24
CA GLY A 686 44.45 27.06 28.12
C GLY A 686 45.51 26.02 28.44
N ASN A 687 45.12 24.97 29.15
CA ASN A 687 46.01 23.88 29.50
C ASN A 687 45.36 22.54 29.14
N CYS A 688 46.17 21.58 28.71
CA CYS A 688 45.77 20.20 28.52
C CYS A 688 46.84 19.24 29.03
N SER A 689 46.46 18.01 29.33
CA SER A 689 47.41 16.92 29.58
C SER A 689 46.90 15.60 29.02
N THR A 690 47.81 14.63 28.87
CA THR A 690 47.51 13.25 28.44
C THR A 690 47.86 12.26 29.55
N SER A 691 47.52 10.98 29.37
CA SER A 691 48.04 9.92 30.26
C SER A 691 49.56 9.81 30.18
N THR A 692 50.17 9.14 31.16
CA THR A 692 51.64 8.88 31.22
C THR A 692 52.14 7.99 30.07
N THR A 693 51.25 7.23 29.44
CA THR A 693 51.46 6.48 28.19
C THR A 693 50.85 7.20 26.97
N GLY A 694 50.52 8.48 27.11
CA GLY A 694 49.73 9.29 26.17
C GLY A 694 50.54 10.13 25.19
N CYS A 695 49.88 11.14 24.59
CA CYS A 695 50.42 11.91 23.46
C CYS A 695 51.54 12.89 23.82
N HIS A 696 51.67 13.26 25.10
CA HIS A 696 52.74 14.10 25.64
C HIS A 696 53.58 13.29 26.65
N GLU A 697 54.89 13.55 26.66
CA GLU A 697 55.85 12.83 27.51
C GLU A 697 55.42 12.87 28.98
N ASN A 698 55.30 11.68 29.59
CA ASN A 698 54.96 11.47 31.01
C ASN A 698 53.70 12.19 31.52
N GLY A 699 52.73 12.48 30.64
CA GLY A 699 51.49 13.15 31.03
C GLY A 699 51.67 14.61 31.47
N ALA A 700 52.75 15.26 31.01
CA ALA A 700 53.03 16.65 31.31
C ALA A 700 51.87 17.56 30.87
N PHE A 701 51.58 18.58 31.69
CA PHE A 701 50.70 19.67 31.31
C PHE A 701 51.34 20.50 30.22
N GLN A 702 50.60 20.76 29.16
CA GLN A 702 50.97 21.64 28.07
C GLN A 702 50.01 22.83 28.05
N SER A 703 50.58 24.03 27.99
CA SER A 703 49.82 25.25 27.75
C SER A 703 49.67 25.48 26.25
N TYR A 704 48.51 25.96 25.81
CA TYR A 704 48.26 26.32 24.42
C TYR A 704 47.73 27.76 24.31
N LEU A 705 47.89 28.35 23.13
CA LEU A 705 47.30 29.64 22.76
C LEU A 705 46.21 29.42 21.70
N ILE A 706 45.19 30.27 21.70
CA ILE A 706 44.15 30.27 20.67
C ILE A 706 44.32 31.44 19.70
N SER A 707 43.95 31.22 18.44
CA SER A 707 44.10 32.23 17.37
C SER A 707 43.04 33.35 17.44
N TYR A 708 41.87 33.09 18.02
CA TYR A 708 40.77 34.04 18.20
C TYR A 708 39.79 33.54 19.29
N PRO A 709 39.00 34.40 19.98
CA PRO A 709 38.06 34.02 21.04
C PRO A 709 36.75 33.37 20.51
N ARG A 710 35.95 32.77 21.41
CA ARG A 710 34.72 32.01 21.10
C ARG A 710 33.60 32.89 20.59
#